data_AF-A0A6A5EYR2-F1
#
_entry.id   AF-A0A6A5EYR2-F1
#
_cell.length_a   1.000
_cell.length_b   1.000
_cell.length_c   1.000
_cell.angle_alpha   90.00
_cell.angle_beta   90.00
_cell.angle_gamma   90.00
#
_symmetry.space_group_name_H-M   'P 1'
#
loop_
_entity.id
_entity.type
_entity.pdbx_description
1 polymer ?
#
loop_
_entity_poly.entity_id
_entity_poly.type
_entity_poly.pdbx_seq_one_letter_code
_entity_poly.pdbx_strand_id
1 'polypeptide(L)'
;MIYTYSGLFCATVNPYKWLPVYDAECVSAYRGKKRMEAPPHIFSVSDNAFQFMQTDRENQSVLITGESGAGKTVNTKRVIQYFATIAVGGPKKDDSKMMTGHIPEILDMALITTNPYDFPMCSMGQITVASIDDKVELEATDNAIDILGFSNEEKIAIYRMTGAVLHHGNMKFKQKQREEQAEPDGTEEADKVAYLLGLNSADMLKALCYPRVKFNTLEQLCINFTNEKLQQFFNHTMFVLEQEEYKKEGIVWAFIDFGMDLAACIELIEKPMGIFSILEEECMFPKASDTSFKNKLYDQHLGKNKAFEKPKPPKKGKIEAHFSLVHYAGTVDYNITGWLDKNKDPLNDSVCQLYMKSPVKLLAICFPPVVEDTTKKGGKKKGGSMQTVSSQFRENLGKLMTNLRSTHPHFVRCLIPNETKTPGEFSRQVEEKEALVSQLTRGKQAFTQQIEELKRHVEEEVKAKNALAHGLQSARHDCDLLREQFEEEQEAKAELQRGMSKANSENTSLLNSKKKLESDLVQVQSEVDDTVQEARNAEEKAKKAITDAAMMAEELKKEQDTSSHLERMKKNLEVTVKDLQHRLDEAENLAMKGGKKQLQKLESREEQANTHLSKCRKVQNELEEAEERADIAESQVNKMRAKSRDSGKGKEAAE
;
A
#
# COMPACT_ATOMS: atom_id res chain seq x y z
N MET A 1 -22.74 -30.98 38.57
CA MET A 1 -21.41 -30.61 39.11
C MET A 1 -21.56 -29.26 39.82
N ILE A 2 -20.76 -28.94 40.85
CA ILE A 2 -20.85 -27.63 41.54
C ILE A 2 -19.71 -26.66 41.20
N TYR A 3 -18.60 -27.18 40.69
CA TYR A 3 -17.42 -26.40 40.31
C TYR A 3 -17.33 -26.31 38.79
N THR A 4 -17.01 -25.11 38.29
CA THR A 4 -16.82 -24.81 36.87
C THR A 4 -15.74 -23.73 36.72
N TYR A 5 -14.86 -23.84 35.72
CA TYR A 5 -13.91 -22.76 35.42
C TYR A 5 -14.50 -21.76 34.42
N SER A 6 -14.21 -20.47 34.63
CA SER A 6 -14.56 -19.38 33.70
C SER A 6 -13.38 -18.41 33.63
N GLY A 7 -12.54 -18.56 32.61
CA GLY A 7 -11.21 -17.95 32.58
C GLY A 7 -10.43 -18.29 33.87
N LEU A 8 -9.87 -17.27 34.52
CA LEU A 8 -9.17 -17.43 35.79
C LEU A 8 -10.07 -17.91 36.94
N PHE A 9 -11.38 -17.63 36.95
CA PHE A 9 -12.26 -17.98 38.06
C PHE A 9 -12.49 -19.48 38.21
N CYS A 10 -12.51 -19.95 39.46
CA CYS A 10 -13.25 -21.14 39.87
C CYS A 10 -14.63 -20.71 40.40
N ALA A 11 -15.68 -20.88 39.61
CA ALA A 11 -17.04 -20.74 40.08
C ALA A 11 -17.43 -21.95 40.95
N THR A 12 -18.12 -21.69 42.06
CA THR A 12 -18.66 -22.71 42.96
C THR A 12 -20.10 -22.39 43.31
N VAL A 13 -21.02 -23.24 42.87
CA VAL A 13 -22.45 -23.15 43.23
C VAL A 13 -22.68 -23.83 44.57
N ASN A 14 -23.44 -23.20 45.48
CA ASN A 14 -23.83 -23.86 46.72
C ASN A 14 -24.76 -25.06 46.43
N PRO A 15 -24.38 -26.32 46.75
CA PRO A 15 -25.21 -27.49 46.46
C PRO A 15 -26.51 -27.58 47.29
N TYR A 16 -26.57 -26.91 48.44
CA TYR A 16 -27.56 -27.14 49.51
C TYR A 16 -27.70 -28.61 49.99
N LYS A 17 -26.76 -29.49 49.60
CA LYS A 17 -26.66 -30.88 50.05
C LYS A 17 -25.21 -31.30 50.23
N TRP A 18 -24.98 -32.32 51.05
CA TRP A 18 -23.66 -32.94 51.16
C TRP A 18 -23.23 -33.60 49.84
N LEU A 19 -21.92 -33.60 49.58
CA LEU A 19 -21.30 -34.19 48.40
C LEU A 19 -19.93 -34.80 48.78
N PRO A 20 -19.58 -36.00 48.28
CA PRO A 20 -18.29 -36.66 48.51
C PRO A 20 -17.19 -36.04 47.62
N VAL A 21 -16.90 -34.76 47.85
CA VAL A 21 -15.91 -33.97 47.09
C VAL A 21 -14.86 -33.32 47.98
N TYR A 22 -14.92 -33.57 49.29
CA TYR A 22 -13.98 -33.00 50.28
C TYR A 22 -13.17 -34.06 51.02
N ASP A 23 -13.30 -35.33 50.62
CA ASP A 23 -12.74 -36.48 51.32
C ASP A 23 -11.25 -36.70 50.98
N ALA A 24 -10.56 -37.51 51.77
CA ALA A 24 -9.11 -37.70 51.66
C ALA A 24 -8.65 -38.26 50.29
N GLU A 25 -9.49 -39.07 49.64
CA GLU A 25 -9.26 -39.53 48.27
C GLU A 25 -9.29 -38.37 47.26
N CYS A 26 -10.26 -37.47 47.41
CA CYS A 26 -10.35 -36.26 46.59
C CYS A 26 -9.15 -35.34 46.80
N VAL A 27 -8.74 -35.11 48.07
CA VAL A 27 -7.51 -34.36 48.40
C VAL A 27 -6.29 -34.97 47.70
N SER A 28 -6.14 -36.29 47.76
CA SER A 28 -5.05 -37.02 47.12
C SER A 28 -5.11 -36.95 45.58
N ALA A 29 -6.32 -36.92 45.00
CA ALA A 29 -6.54 -36.89 43.56
C ALA A 29 -6.20 -35.54 42.89
N TYR A 30 -6.13 -34.44 43.65
CA TYR A 30 -5.74 -33.11 43.15
C TYR A 30 -4.27 -32.74 43.44
N ARG A 31 -3.61 -33.43 44.37
CA ARG A 31 -2.23 -33.11 44.79
C ARG A 31 -1.23 -33.23 43.64
N GLY A 32 -0.44 -32.18 43.41
CA GLY A 32 0.63 -32.14 42.41
C GLY A 32 0.15 -32.03 40.96
N LYS A 33 -1.13 -31.76 40.71
CA LYS A 33 -1.70 -31.67 39.35
C LYS A 33 -1.92 -30.23 38.90
N LYS A 34 -1.67 -29.97 37.62
CA LYS A 34 -2.01 -28.70 36.98
C LYS A 34 -3.52 -28.58 36.77
N ARG A 35 -4.01 -27.35 36.70
CA ARG A 35 -5.43 -27.01 36.48
C ARG A 35 -6.13 -27.69 35.29
N MET A 36 -5.39 -28.17 34.29
CA MET A 36 -5.93 -28.90 33.12
C MET A 36 -5.89 -30.43 33.25
N GLU A 37 -5.21 -30.97 34.26
CA GLU A 37 -4.98 -32.42 34.45
C GLU A 37 -6.04 -33.07 35.38
N ALA A 38 -7.00 -32.28 35.85
CA ALA A 38 -8.08 -32.71 36.74
C ALA A 38 -9.36 -31.90 36.50
N PRO A 39 -10.55 -32.40 36.88
CA PRO A 39 -11.81 -31.66 36.78
C PRO A 39 -11.80 -30.33 37.57
N PRO A 40 -12.71 -29.38 37.27
CA PRO A 40 -12.78 -28.14 38.04
C PRO A 40 -13.04 -28.40 39.52
N HIS A 41 -12.16 -27.88 40.38
CA HIS A 41 -12.28 -28.03 41.84
C HIS A 41 -11.53 -26.94 42.60
N ILE A 42 -12.01 -26.60 43.80
CA ILE A 42 -11.32 -25.64 44.68
C ILE A 42 -9.97 -26.17 45.21
N PHE A 43 -9.82 -27.49 45.33
CA PHE A 43 -8.54 -28.10 45.68
C PHE A 43 -7.49 -27.93 44.58
N SER A 44 -7.85 -27.91 43.29
CA SER A 44 -6.89 -27.56 42.24
C SER A 44 -6.40 -26.12 42.38
N VAL A 45 -7.29 -25.17 42.70
CA VAL A 45 -6.88 -23.76 42.96
C VAL A 45 -5.91 -23.69 44.15
N SER A 46 -6.22 -24.41 45.24
CA SER A 46 -5.37 -24.46 46.44
C SER A 46 -4.01 -25.12 46.15
N ASP A 47 -3.99 -26.23 45.41
CA ASP A 47 -2.76 -26.96 45.10
C ASP A 47 -1.87 -26.21 44.10
N ASN A 48 -2.47 -25.57 43.07
CA ASN A 48 -1.72 -24.80 42.09
C ASN A 48 -1.12 -23.55 42.76
N ALA A 49 -1.84 -22.88 43.67
CA ALA A 49 -1.26 -21.84 44.52
C ALA A 49 -0.09 -22.37 45.38
N PHE A 50 -0.23 -23.52 46.04
CA PHE A 50 0.84 -24.12 46.84
C PHE A 50 2.07 -24.53 46.01
N GLN A 51 1.88 -24.96 44.75
CA GLN A 51 2.95 -25.25 43.81
C GLN A 51 3.67 -23.97 43.34
N PHE A 52 2.93 -22.93 42.93
CA PHE A 52 3.50 -21.65 42.50
C PHE A 52 4.27 -20.96 43.65
N MET A 53 3.73 -20.99 44.87
CA MET A 53 4.43 -20.50 46.08
C MET A 53 5.82 -21.12 46.30
N GLN A 54 5.99 -22.41 45.97
CA GLN A 54 7.27 -23.12 46.11
C GLN A 54 8.17 -22.96 44.88
N THR A 55 7.59 -22.84 43.69
CA THR A 55 8.29 -22.81 42.40
C THR A 55 8.82 -21.41 42.12
N ASP A 56 7.92 -20.42 42.16
CA ASP A 56 8.18 -19.02 41.81
C ASP A 56 8.68 -18.21 43.01
N ARG A 57 8.48 -18.76 44.22
CA ARG A 57 8.83 -18.15 45.53
C ARG A 57 8.08 -16.86 45.86
N GLU A 58 6.97 -16.62 45.17
CA GLU A 58 6.08 -15.49 45.42
C GLU A 58 4.94 -15.84 46.38
N ASN A 59 4.55 -14.87 47.21
CA ASN A 59 3.37 -15.00 48.06
C ASN A 59 2.11 -15.16 47.19
N GLN A 60 1.13 -15.91 47.67
CA GLN A 60 -0.11 -16.20 46.95
C GLN A 60 -1.32 -15.63 47.71
N SER A 61 -2.39 -15.27 47.00
CA SER A 61 -3.68 -14.95 47.63
C SER A 61 -4.83 -15.71 46.97
N VAL A 62 -5.87 -16.06 47.73
CA VAL A 62 -7.08 -16.75 47.23
C VAL A 62 -8.29 -15.91 47.56
N LEU A 63 -8.81 -15.18 46.57
CA LEU A 63 -9.92 -14.24 46.71
C LEU A 63 -11.26 -14.99 46.54
N ILE A 64 -11.94 -15.26 47.67
CA ILE A 64 -13.22 -15.98 47.71
C ILE A 64 -14.37 -14.98 47.83
N THR A 65 -15.05 -14.68 46.72
CA THR A 65 -16.11 -13.67 46.64
C THR A 65 -17.50 -14.30 46.45
N GLY A 66 -18.58 -13.55 46.75
CA GLY A 66 -19.96 -14.01 46.63
C GLY A 66 -20.88 -13.41 47.70
N GLU A 67 -22.18 -13.68 47.61
CA GLU A 67 -23.22 -13.12 48.49
C GLU A 67 -23.34 -13.86 49.84
N SER A 68 -24.26 -13.41 50.70
CA SER A 68 -24.53 -14.09 51.99
C SER A 68 -25.32 -15.38 51.76
N GLY A 69 -24.83 -16.51 52.29
CA GLY A 69 -25.38 -17.84 51.97
C GLY A 69 -24.77 -18.51 50.73
N ALA A 70 -23.90 -17.84 49.96
CA ALA A 70 -23.22 -18.40 48.79
C ALA A 70 -22.22 -19.55 49.10
N GLY A 71 -21.96 -19.83 50.38
CA GLY A 71 -20.98 -20.85 50.79
C GLY A 71 -19.53 -20.36 50.87
N LYS A 72 -19.28 -19.03 50.90
CA LYS A 72 -17.93 -18.44 51.07
C LYS A 72 -17.15 -19.08 52.21
N THR A 73 -17.67 -19.00 53.44
CA THR A 73 -17.02 -19.50 54.67
C THR A 73 -16.71 -21.00 54.61
N VAL A 74 -17.56 -21.79 53.95
CA VAL A 74 -17.32 -23.23 53.75
C VAL A 74 -16.13 -23.43 52.82
N ASN A 75 -16.09 -22.73 51.67
CA ASN A 75 -14.97 -22.79 50.75
C ASN A 75 -13.67 -22.28 51.38
N THR A 76 -13.70 -21.20 52.19
CA THR A 76 -12.56 -20.74 52.98
C THR A 76 -12.06 -21.81 53.96
N LYS A 77 -12.95 -22.43 54.75
CA LYS A 77 -12.61 -23.55 55.64
C LYS A 77 -11.97 -24.70 54.86
N ARG A 78 -12.47 -25.06 53.66
CA ARG A 78 -11.91 -26.12 52.81
C ARG A 78 -10.54 -25.79 52.22
N VAL A 79 -10.30 -24.55 51.80
CA VAL A 79 -8.97 -24.09 51.33
C VAL A 79 -7.93 -24.19 52.44
N ILE A 80 -8.26 -23.69 53.64
CA ILE A 80 -7.36 -23.75 54.81
C ILE A 80 -7.11 -25.21 55.24
N GLN A 81 -8.14 -26.06 55.25
CA GLN A 81 -8.00 -27.49 55.52
C GLN A 81 -7.10 -28.19 54.48
N TYR A 82 -7.19 -27.82 53.20
CA TYR A 82 -6.34 -28.38 52.15
C TYR A 82 -4.87 -28.01 52.39
N PHE A 83 -4.56 -26.72 52.62
CA PHE A 83 -3.21 -26.27 52.94
C PHE A 83 -2.64 -26.96 54.20
N ALA A 84 -3.43 -27.06 55.28
CA ALA A 84 -3.02 -27.76 56.49
C ALA A 84 -2.72 -29.27 56.22
N THR A 85 -3.52 -29.91 55.37
CA THR A 85 -3.36 -31.34 55.04
C THR A 85 -2.12 -31.62 54.18
N ILE A 86 -1.76 -30.73 53.25
CA ILE A 86 -0.61 -30.94 52.35
C ILE A 86 0.73 -30.46 52.93
N ALA A 87 0.72 -29.48 53.85
CA ALA A 87 1.91 -28.86 54.41
C ALA A 87 2.41 -29.52 55.71
N VAL A 88 1.55 -30.21 56.47
CA VAL A 88 1.95 -30.87 57.73
C VAL A 88 2.65 -32.21 57.45
N GLY A 89 3.98 -32.19 57.52
CA GLY A 89 4.85 -33.38 57.53
C GLY A 89 5.10 -33.98 58.91
N GLY A 90 4.27 -33.66 59.91
CA GLY A 90 4.41 -34.11 61.30
C GLY A 90 3.43 -35.23 61.70
N PRO A 91 3.70 -35.94 62.82
CA PRO A 91 2.74 -36.90 63.35
C PRO A 91 1.45 -36.20 63.78
N LYS A 92 0.29 -36.81 63.48
CA LYS A 92 -0.99 -36.34 64.00
C LYS A 92 -0.97 -36.39 65.53
N LYS A 93 -1.39 -35.31 66.18
CA LYS A 93 -1.90 -35.40 67.56
C LYS A 93 -3.25 -36.11 67.52
N ASP A 94 -3.54 -36.86 68.57
CA ASP A 94 -4.77 -37.62 68.71
C ASP A 94 -5.76 -36.76 69.52
N ASP A 95 -6.63 -36.03 68.81
CA ASP A 95 -7.50 -34.99 69.38
C ASP A 95 -8.73 -35.57 70.11
N SER A 96 -8.50 -36.54 71.01
CA SER A 96 -9.52 -37.24 71.78
C SER A 96 -9.82 -36.56 73.12
N LYS A 97 -10.30 -35.30 73.09
CA LYS A 97 -10.76 -34.61 74.32
C LYS A 97 -11.74 -33.45 74.08
N MET A 98 -12.94 -33.75 73.54
CA MET A 98 -14.08 -32.84 73.69
C MET A 98 -14.63 -32.93 75.12
N MET A 99 -14.62 -31.83 75.87
CA MET A 99 -15.23 -31.76 77.20
C MET A 99 -16.59 -31.06 77.12
N THR A 100 -17.66 -31.86 77.12
CA THR A 100 -19.05 -31.39 77.02
C THR A 100 -19.63 -31.05 78.40
N GLY A 101 -20.19 -29.85 78.61
CA GLY A 101 -20.99 -29.60 79.83
C GLY A 101 -21.39 -28.15 80.17
N HIS A 102 -20.54 -27.15 79.93
CA HIS A 102 -20.57 -25.87 80.66
C HIS A 102 -21.66 -24.83 80.26
N ILE A 103 -22.66 -25.19 79.45
CA ILE A 103 -23.66 -24.23 78.94
C ILE A 103 -24.43 -23.48 80.04
N PRO A 104 -24.91 -24.13 81.13
CA PRO A 104 -25.58 -23.40 82.22
C PRO A 104 -24.69 -22.35 82.88
N GLU A 105 -23.41 -22.68 83.10
CA GLU A 105 -22.46 -21.79 83.75
C GLU A 105 -22.15 -20.56 82.88
N ILE A 106 -22.15 -20.69 81.55
CA ILE A 106 -21.97 -19.57 80.61
C ILE A 106 -23.14 -18.58 80.70
N LEU A 107 -24.38 -19.06 80.86
CA LEU A 107 -25.57 -18.21 81.03
C LEU A 107 -25.48 -17.40 82.34
N ASP A 108 -25.17 -18.08 83.45
CA ASP A 108 -24.98 -17.45 84.76
C ASP A 108 -23.82 -16.45 84.76
N MET A 109 -22.71 -16.77 84.07
CA MET A 109 -21.55 -15.88 83.94
C MET A 109 -21.83 -14.62 83.11
N ALA A 110 -22.78 -14.68 82.17
CA ALA A 110 -23.17 -13.56 81.31
C ALA A 110 -24.44 -12.83 81.79
N LEU A 111 -25.13 -13.32 82.83
CA LEU A 111 -26.41 -12.85 83.37
C LEU A 111 -27.60 -12.88 82.39
N ILE A 112 -27.51 -13.71 81.34
CA ILE A 112 -28.52 -13.79 80.27
C ILE A 112 -29.52 -14.93 80.48
N THR A 113 -30.75 -14.73 80.02
CA THR A 113 -31.78 -15.77 80.00
C THR A 113 -31.63 -16.67 78.76
N THR A 114 -32.30 -17.82 78.77
CA THR A 114 -32.46 -18.67 77.58
C THR A 114 -33.52 -18.17 76.59
N ASN A 115 -34.17 -17.02 76.86
CA ASN A 115 -35.18 -16.45 75.97
C ASN A 115 -34.59 -15.28 75.14
N PRO A 116 -34.21 -15.49 73.87
CA PRO A 116 -33.61 -14.45 73.04
C PRO A 116 -34.54 -13.25 72.76
N TYR A 117 -35.86 -13.38 72.96
CA TYR A 117 -36.81 -12.26 72.91
C TYR A 117 -36.64 -11.25 74.06
N ASP A 118 -35.93 -11.61 75.13
CA ASP A 118 -35.57 -10.68 76.21
C ASP A 118 -34.48 -9.68 75.78
N PHE A 119 -33.88 -9.87 74.58
CA PHE A 119 -32.79 -9.06 74.05
C PHE A 119 -33.13 -8.49 72.64
N PRO A 120 -33.88 -7.37 72.54
CA PRO A 120 -34.37 -6.83 71.26
C PRO A 120 -33.29 -6.55 70.22
N MET A 121 -32.05 -6.25 70.63
CA MET A 121 -30.92 -6.04 69.70
C MET A 121 -30.72 -7.23 68.76
N CYS A 122 -30.92 -8.46 69.26
CA CYS A 122 -30.70 -9.70 68.52
C CYS A 122 -32.01 -10.38 68.07
N SER A 123 -33.15 -10.09 68.70
CA SER A 123 -34.46 -10.65 68.35
C SER A 123 -35.29 -9.84 67.34
N MET A 124 -34.75 -8.75 66.78
CA MET A 124 -35.37 -8.00 65.67
C MET A 124 -35.45 -8.77 64.33
N GLY A 125 -34.88 -9.97 64.22
CA GLY A 125 -34.82 -10.77 62.99
C GLY A 125 -35.27 -12.22 63.17
N GLN A 126 -34.74 -13.13 62.35
CA GLN A 126 -34.83 -14.57 62.62
C GLN A 126 -33.85 -14.95 63.72
N ILE A 127 -34.32 -15.74 64.68
CA ILE A 127 -33.59 -16.11 65.90
C ILE A 127 -33.04 -17.53 65.82
N THR A 128 -33.81 -18.44 65.21
CA THR A 128 -33.38 -19.82 64.94
C THR A 128 -33.24 -20.03 63.43
N VAL A 129 -32.24 -20.83 63.03
CA VAL A 129 -31.97 -21.15 61.63
C VAL A 129 -31.91 -22.66 61.49
N ALA A 130 -32.86 -23.26 60.77
CA ALA A 130 -33.04 -24.72 60.68
C ALA A 130 -31.87 -25.52 60.04
N SER A 131 -30.74 -24.87 59.74
CA SER A 131 -29.49 -25.49 59.26
C SER A 131 -28.30 -25.26 60.21
N ILE A 132 -28.57 -24.83 61.45
CA ILE A 132 -27.58 -24.53 62.50
C ILE A 132 -28.09 -25.17 63.80
N ASP A 133 -27.19 -25.78 64.56
CA ASP A 133 -27.44 -26.19 65.96
C ASP A 133 -26.57 -25.30 66.86
N ASP A 134 -27.20 -24.29 67.45
CA ASP A 134 -26.51 -23.29 68.25
C ASP A 134 -25.86 -23.88 69.52
N LYS A 135 -26.33 -25.05 70.00
CA LYS A 135 -25.71 -25.78 71.12
C LYS A 135 -24.37 -26.37 70.70
N VAL A 136 -24.33 -26.99 69.53
CA VAL A 136 -23.10 -27.62 68.98
C VAL A 136 -22.08 -26.55 68.55
N GLU A 137 -22.52 -25.46 67.93
CA GLU A 137 -21.62 -24.34 67.57
C GLU A 137 -21.10 -23.58 68.81
N LEU A 138 -21.89 -23.48 69.90
CA LEU A 138 -21.41 -22.94 71.19
C LEU A 138 -20.34 -23.84 71.82
N GLU A 139 -20.58 -25.16 71.90
CA GLU A 139 -19.58 -26.12 72.40
C GLU A 139 -18.31 -26.13 71.54
N ALA A 140 -18.44 -26.05 70.21
CA ALA A 140 -17.30 -25.93 69.30
C ALA A 140 -16.53 -24.61 69.49
N THR A 141 -17.22 -23.51 69.78
CA THR A 141 -16.61 -22.20 70.05
C THR A 141 -15.86 -22.20 71.38
N ASP A 142 -16.45 -22.76 72.44
CA ASP A 142 -15.82 -22.86 73.77
C ASP A 142 -14.53 -23.70 73.72
N ASN A 143 -14.56 -24.87 73.04
CA ASN A 143 -13.37 -25.69 72.82
C ASN A 143 -12.33 -24.98 71.93
N ALA A 144 -12.76 -24.18 70.94
CA ALA A 144 -11.83 -23.43 70.08
C ALA A 144 -11.07 -22.33 70.83
N ILE A 145 -11.68 -21.69 71.83
CA ILE A 145 -11.01 -20.70 72.70
C ILE A 145 -9.85 -21.37 73.47
N ASP A 146 -10.07 -22.57 74.03
CA ASP A 146 -9.02 -23.30 74.75
C ASP A 146 -7.90 -23.79 73.81
N ILE A 147 -8.26 -24.29 72.62
CA ILE A 147 -7.29 -24.75 71.60
C ILE A 147 -6.42 -23.59 71.08
N LEU A 148 -6.97 -22.37 71.00
CA LEU A 148 -6.23 -21.16 70.64
C LEU A 148 -5.34 -20.62 71.78
N GLY A 149 -5.42 -21.20 72.98
CA GLY A 149 -4.53 -20.89 74.10
C GLY A 149 -4.91 -19.66 74.92
N PHE A 150 -6.17 -19.20 74.84
CA PHE A 150 -6.68 -18.16 75.74
C PHE A 150 -6.72 -18.68 77.19
N SER A 151 -6.47 -17.80 78.15
CA SER A 151 -6.65 -18.14 79.57
C SER A 151 -8.14 -18.21 79.94
N ASN A 152 -8.45 -18.93 81.03
CA ASN A 152 -9.82 -18.97 81.55
C ASN A 152 -10.31 -17.58 82.01
N GLU A 153 -9.41 -16.68 82.43
CA GLU A 153 -9.76 -15.30 82.76
C GLU A 153 -10.23 -14.52 81.51
N GLU A 154 -9.56 -14.72 80.38
CA GLU A 154 -9.97 -14.14 79.09
C GLU A 154 -11.24 -14.78 78.54
N LYS A 155 -11.40 -16.11 78.62
CA LYS A 155 -12.63 -16.82 78.25
C LYS A 155 -13.85 -16.26 79.01
N ILE A 156 -13.74 -16.12 80.33
CA ILE A 156 -14.80 -15.54 81.17
C ILE A 156 -15.04 -14.06 80.81
N ALA A 157 -13.99 -13.28 80.55
CA ALA A 157 -14.14 -11.89 80.13
C ALA A 157 -14.84 -11.74 78.76
N ILE A 158 -14.57 -12.62 77.79
CA ILE A 158 -15.27 -12.66 76.49
C ILE A 158 -16.77 -12.86 76.71
N TYR A 159 -17.18 -13.90 77.46
CA TYR A 159 -18.60 -14.16 77.72
C TYR A 159 -19.28 -13.01 78.48
N ARG A 160 -18.62 -12.43 79.49
CA ARG A 160 -19.14 -11.26 80.23
C ARG A 160 -19.31 -10.02 79.36
N MET A 161 -18.32 -9.70 78.53
CA MET A 161 -18.39 -8.57 77.60
C MET A 161 -19.49 -8.79 76.53
N THR A 162 -19.69 -10.02 76.06
CA THR A 162 -20.80 -10.35 75.15
C THR A 162 -22.17 -10.20 75.83
N GLY A 163 -22.35 -10.70 77.06
CA GLY A 163 -23.56 -10.48 77.85
C GLY A 163 -23.85 -9.00 78.12
N ALA A 164 -22.81 -8.22 78.43
CA ALA A 164 -22.93 -6.78 78.63
C ALA A 164 -23.39 -6.04 77.37
N VAL A 165 -22.94 -6.46 76.17
CA VAL A 165 -23.46 -5.90 74.90
C VAL A 165 -24.95 -6.17 74.73
N LEU A 166 -25.43 -7.36 75.11
CA LEU A 166 -26.86 -7.69 75.06
C LEU A 166 -27.68 -6.82 76.02
N HIS A 167 -27.27 -6.71 77.29
CA HIS A 167 -27.93 -5.83 78.27
C HIS A 167 -27.84 -4.33 77.91
N HIS A 168 -26.74 -3.88 77.27
CA HIS A 168 -26.65 -2.53 76.70
C HIS A 168 -27.80 -2.25 75.71
N GLY A 169 -28.21 -3.25 74.93
CA GLY A 169 -29.35 -3.15 74.00
C GLY A 169 -30.72 -3.06 74.68
N ASN A 170 -30.81 -3.42 75.97
CA ASN A 170 -32.05 -3.44 76.74
C ASN A 170 -32.29 -2.16 77.55
N MET A 171 -31.26 -1.33 77.76
CA MET A 171 -31.35 -0.11 78.56
C MET A 171 -32.35 0.89 77.96
N LYS A 172 -33.38 1.21 78.73
CA LYS A 172 -34.44 2.15 78.32
C LYS A 172 -34.11 3.57 78.80
N PHE A 173 -34.49 4.55 77.99
CA PHE A 173 -34.35 5.97 78.31
C PHE A 173 -35.61 6.70 77.85
N LYS A 174 -36.12 7.56 78.72
CA LYS A 174 -37.30 8.42 78.50
C LYS A 174 -36.87 9.88 78.41
N GLN A 175 -37.77 10.74 77.92
CA GLN A 175 -37.56 12.19 77.93
C GLN A 175 -37.84 12.73 79.33
N LYS A 176 -36.89 13.48 79.89
CA LYS A 176 -37.04 14.20 81.16
C LYS A 176 -38.12 15.29 81.04
N GLN A 177 -38.94 15.47 82.07
CA GLN A 177 -40.06 16.42 81.99
C GLN A 177 -39.60 17.85 81.68
N ARG A 178 -40.13 18.40 80.57
CA ARG A 178 -39.89 19.78 80.07
C ARG A 178 -38.47 20.08 79.56
N GLU A 179 -37.65 19.06 79.34
CA GLU A 179 -36.34 19.17 78.69
C GLU A 179 -36.28 18.24 77.47
N GLU A 180 -35.44 18.51 76.48
CA GLU A 180 -35.15 17.56 75.37
C GLU A 180 -34.14 16.47 75.78
N GLN A 181 -33.71 16.49 77.04
CA GLN A 181 -32.71 15.58 77.59
C GLN A 181 -33.30 14.19 77.89
N ALA A 182 -32.54 13.14 77.55
CA ALA A 182 -32.85 11.77 77.95
C ALA A 182 -32.44 11.49 79.40
N GLU A 183 -33.29 10.77 80.15
CA GLU A 183 -33.01 10.21 81.46
C GLU A 183 -33.25 8.68 81.45
N PRO A 184 -32.57 7.88 82.31
CA PRO A 184 -32.77 6.44 82.37
C PRO A 184 -34.21 6.07 82.77
N ASP A 185 -34.78 5.08 82.10
CA ASP A 185 -36.11 4.54 82.40
C ASP A 185 -36.00 3.17 83.10
N GLY A 186 -35.41 3.22 84.29
CA GLY A 186 -34.95 2.06 85.06
C GLY A 186 -33.43 1.89 85.01
N THR A 187 -32.86 1.23 86.04
CA THR A 187 -31.40 0.99 86.14
C THR A 187 -31.01 -0.47 85.96
N GLU A 188 -31.94 -1.42 86.14
CA GLU A 188 -31.65 -2.86 86.29
C GLU A 188 -30.71 -3.43 85.20
N GLU A 189 -30.96 -3.12 83.93
CA GLU A 189 -30.11 -3.57 82.82
C GLU A 189 -28.74 -2.88 82.82
N ALA A 190 -28.68 -1.60 83.21
CA ALA A 190 -27.42 -0.88 83.36
C ALA A 190 -26.62 -1.35 84.58
N ASP A 191 -27.29 -1.81 85.64
CA ASP A 191 -26.67 -2.44 86.81
C ASP A 191 -26.04 -3.79 86.42
N LYS A 192 -26.71 -4.58 85.56
CA LYS A 192 -26.14 -5.82 84.97
C LYS A 192 -24.93 -5.52 84.07
N VAL A 193 -25.04 -4.56 83.15
CA VAL A 193 -23.92 -4.11 82.31
C VAL A 193 -22.73 -3.66 83.18
N ALA A 194 -22.98 -2.81 84.17
CA ALA A 194 -21.95 -2.27 85.05
C ALA A 194 -21.27 -3.38 85.87
N TYR A 195 -22.02 -4.37 86.36
CA TYR A 195 -21.45 -5.55 87.01
C TYR A 195 -20.54 -6.36 86.06
N LEU A 196 -21.03 -6.70 84.86
CA LEU A 196 -20.31 -7.50 83.87
C LEU A 196 -19.03 -6.83 83.36
N LEU A 197 -19.06 -5.49 83.21
CA LEU A 197 -17.93 -4.67 82.76
C LEU A 197 -17.07 -4.10 83.91
N GLY A 198 -17.42 -4.33 85.18
CA GLY A 198 -16.69 -3.84 86.35
C GLY A 198 -16.73 -2.32 86.56
N LEU A 199 -17.85 -1.68 86.26
CA LEU A 199 -18.04 -0.22 86.25
C LEU A 199 -19.00 0.25 87.35
N ASN A 200 -19.13 1.58 87.50
CA ASN A 200 -20.21 2.18 88.28
C ASN A 200 -21.43 2.47 87.35
N SER A 201 -22.59 1.89 87.67
CA SER A 201 -23.84 2.05 86.90
C SER A 201 -24.29 3.51 86.78
N ALA A 202 -24.18 4.31 87.84
CA ALA A 202 -24.60 5.71 87.84
C ALA A 202 -23.69 6.59 86.95
N ASP A 203 -22.37 6.39 87.01
CA ASP A 203 -21.42 7.11 86.14
C ASP A 203 -21.58 6.71 84.67
N MET A 204 -21.84 5.41 84.42
CA MET A 204 -22.11 4.88 83.08
C MET A 204 -23.42 5.43 82.50
N LEU A 205 -24.54 5.35 83.23
CA LEU A 205 -25.84 5.88 82.82
C LEU A 205 -25.80 7.39 82.54
N LYS A 206 -25.08 8.15 83.36
CA LYS A 206 -24.86 9.60 83.19
C LYS A 206 -24.17 9.94 81.86
N ALA A 207 -23.36 9.03 81.33
CA ALA A 207 -22.68 9.20 80.04
C ALA A 207 -23.50 8.62 78.85
N LEU A 208 -24.33 7.61 79.08
CA LEU A 208 -25.07 6.88 78.04
C LEU A 208 -26.31 7.59 77.45
N CYS A 209 -26.67 8.80 77.90
CA CYS A 209 -27.89 9.49 77.44
C CYS A 209 -27.88 9.96 75.95
N TYR A 210 -26.92 9.53 75.13
CA TYR A 210 -26.83 9.74 73.68
C TYR A 210 -26.05 8.57 73.02
N PRO A 211 -26.28 8.15 71.75
CA PRO A 211 -27.45 8.30 70.86
C PRO A 211 -27.88 6.96 70.18
N ARG A 212 -28.47 6.98 68.96
CA ARG A 212 -29.14 5.87 68.21
C ARG A 212 -29.04 6.14 66.66
N VAL A 213 -29.23 5.27 65.65
CA VAL A 213 -29.59 3.83 65.47
C VAL A 213 -29.12 3.31 64.05
N LYS A 214 -29.44 2.08 63.59
CA LYS A 214 -29.06 1.51 62.26
C LYS A 214 -30.20 1.27 61.23
N PHE A 215 -29.87 1.48 59.95
CA PHE A 215 -30.40 0.84 58.73
C PHE A 215 -29.29 0.87 57.64
N ASN A 216 -29.51 0.34 56.43
CA ASN A 216 -28.55 0.31 55.32
C ASN A 216 -28.09 1.71 54.89
N THR A 217 -26.84 2.06 55.20
CA THR A 217 -26.27 3.39 54.98
C THR A 217 -24.79 3.30 54.55
N LEU A 218 -23.89 4.00 55.25
CA LEU A 218 -22.44 4.07 55.01
C LEU A 218 -21.79 2.69 54.89
N GLU A 219 -22.30 1.70 55.62
CA GLU A 219 -21.81 0.32 55.62
C GLU A 219 -21.85 -0.31 54.22
N GLN A 220 -22.91 -0.04 53.44
CA GLN A 220 -23.05 -0.57 52.08
C GLN A 220 -22.13 0.14 51.08
N LEU A 221 -21.86 1.44 51.27
CA LEU A 221 -20.88 2.16 50.44
C LEU A 221 -19.48 1.58 50.65
N CYS A 222 -19.08 1.32 51.91
CA CYS A 222 -17.81 0.70 52.23
C CYS A 222 -17.67 -0.71 51.60
N ILE A 223 -18.72 -1.54 51.67
CA ILE A 223 -18.74 -2.86 51.02
C ILE A 223 -18.61 -2.74 49.49
N ASN A 224 -19.36 -1.84 48.86
CA ASN A 224 -19.36 -1.68 47.41
C ASN A 224 -18.02 -1.10 46.91
N PHE A 225 -17.45 -0.10 47.58
CA PHE A 225 -16.12 0.43 47.28
C PHE A 225 -15.00 -0.62 47.42
N THR A 226 -15.10 -1.50 48.43
CA THR A 226 -14.20 -2.65 48.56
C THR A 226 -14.29 -3.56 47.34
N ASN A 227 -15.50 -3.92 46.92
CA ASN A 227 -15.72 -4.77 45.74
C ASN A 227 -15.24 -4.08 44.45
N GLU A 228 -15.42 -2.76 44.29
CA GLU A 228 -14.92 -1.99 43.15
C GLU A 228 -13.39 -2.12 43.02
N LYS A 229 -12.65 -1.97 44.13
CA LYS A 229 -11.19 -2.11 44.15
C LYS A 229 -10.72 -3.55 43.91
N LEU A 230 -11.41 -4.55 44.47
CA LEU A 230 -11.12 -5.95 44.22
C LEU A 230 -11.39 -6.34 42.76
N GLN A 231 -12.42 -5.76 42.13
CA GLN A 231 -12.72 -5.97 40.72
C GLN A 231 -11.70 -5.26 39.81
N GLN A 232 -11.26 -4.04 40.14
CA GLN A 232 -10.18 -3.37 39.40
C GLN A 232 -8.87 -4.18 39.47
N PHE A 233 -8.55 -4.75 40.63
CA PHE A 233 -7.40 -5.63 40.80
C PHE A 233 -7.53 -6.91 39.95
N PHE A 234 -8.70 -7.55 39.93
CA PHE A 234 -8.96 -8.68 39.02
C PHE A 234 -8.78 -8.29 37.54
N ASN A 235 -9.39 -7.20 37.08
CA ASN A 235 -9.29 -6.74 35.69
C ASN A 235 -7.83 -6.52 35.29
N HIS A 236 -7.04 -5.90 36.17
CA HIS A 236 -5.62 -5.64 35.92
C HIS A 236 -4.80 -6.94 35.85
N THR A 237 -4.98 -7.89 36.78
CA THR A 237 -4.27 -9.18 36.71
C THR A 237 -4.66 -9.99 35.48
N MET A 238 -5.96 -10.01 35.13
CA MET A 238 -6.43 -10.71 33.94
C MET A 238 -5.78 -10.13 32.67
N PHE A 239 -5.72 -8.81 32.56
CA PHE A 239 -5.07 -8.12 31.43
C PHE A 239 -3.57 -8.44 31.32
N VAL A 240 -2.82 -8.43 32.43
CA VAL A 240 -1.39 -8.77 32.43
C VAL A 240 -1.16 -10.20 31.92
N LEU A 241 -1.94 -11.17 32.41
CA LEU A 241 -1.83 -12.56 32.00
C LEU A 241 -2.25 -12.79 30.53
N GLU A 242 -3.28 -12.10 30.04
CA GLU A 242 -3.64 -12.11 28.62
C GLU A 242 -2.52 -11.48 27.75
N GLN A 243 -1.93 -10.36 28.18
CA GLN A 243 -0.85 -9.70 27.46
C GLN A 243 0.42 -10.58 27.37
N GLU A 244 0.73 -11.33 28.43
CA GLU A 244 1.84 -12.29 28.43
C GLU A 244 1.59 -13.45 27.47
N GLU A 245 0.37 -14.00 27.43
CA GLU A 245 0.01 -15.09 26.51
C GLU A 245 -0.02 -14.62 25.05
N TYR A 246 -0.60 -13.45 24.74
CA TYR A 246 -0.54 -12.87 23.39
C TYR A 246 0.90 -12.64 22.92
N LYS A 247 1.78 -12.16 23.82
CA LYS A 247 3.21 -11.97 23.54
C LYS A 247 3.94 -13.30 23.30
N LYS A 248 3.59 -14.36 24.05
CA LYS A 248 4.14 -15.71 23.91
C LYS A 248 3.72 -16.39 22.60
N GLU A 249 2.47 -16.20 22.18
CA GLU A 249 1.96 -16.69 20.89
C GLU A 249 2.33 -15.77 19.69
N GLY A 250 3.10 -14.69 19.92
CA GLY A 250 3.59 -13.80 18.86
C GLY A 250 2.53 -12.88 18.23
N ILE A 251 1.38 -12.70 18.88
CA ILE A 251 0.23 -11.94 18.37
C ILE A 251 0.42 -10.44 18.67
N VAL A 252 0.22 -9.61 17.65
CA VAL A 252 0.28 -8.14 17.79
C VAL A 252 -0.97 -7.63 18.50
N TRP A 253 -0.85 -7.34 19.80
CA TRP A 253 -1.92 -6.80 20.63
C TRP A 253 -1.94 -5.27 20.66
N ALA A 254 -3.13 -4.66 20.57
CA ALA A 254 -3.32 -3.22 20.72
C ALA A 254 -3.55 -2.88 22.20
N PHE A 255 -2.82 -1.90 22.74
CA PHE A 255 -2.85 -1.58 24.16
C PHE A 255 -4.18 -0.92 24.58
N ILE A 256 -4.95 -1.59 25.46
CA ILE A 256 -6.21 -1.12 26.05
C ILE A 256 -6.20 -1.47 27.54
N ASP A 257 -6.22 -0.48 28.43
CA ASP A 257 -6.18 -0.70 29.89
C ASP A 257 -7.60 -0.81 30.48
N PHE A 258 -8.09 -2.05 30.61
CA PHE A 258 -9.37 -2.40 31.24
C PHE A 258 -9.41 -2.16 32.77
N GLY A 259 -8.33 -1.67 33.38
CA GLY A 259 -8.30 -1.17 34.76
C GLY A 259 -8.85 0.27 34.88
N MET A 260 -8.92 1.02 33.79
CA MET A 260 -9.37 2.43 33.80
C MET A 260 -10.88 2.60 33.96
N ASP A 261 -11.71 1.68 33.46
CA ASP A 261 -13.17 1.83 33.45
C ASP A 261 -13.76 1.96 34.87
N LEU A 262 -13.21 1.24 35.85
CA LEU A 262 -13.63 1.31 37.25
C LEU A 262 -12.98 2.48 38.01
N ALA A 263 -11.90 3.07 37.47
CA ALA A 263 -11.15 4.12 38.14
C ALA A 263 -12.03 5.35 38.42
N ALA A 264 -12.91 5.73 37.50
CA ALA A 264 -13.80 6.89 37.66
C ALA A 264 -14.74 6.79 38.88
N CYS A 265 -15.19 5.58 39.24
CA CYS A 265 -16.04 5.34 40.41
C CYS A 265 -15.20 5.23 41.70
N ILE A 266 -14.05 4.57 41.64
CA ILE A 266 -13.09 4.49 42.76
C ILE A 266 -12.59 5.89 43.16
N GLU A 267 -12.23 6.72 42.18
CA GLU A 267 -11.73 8.08 42.42
C GLU A 267 -12.82 9.01 42.95
N LEU A 268 -14.05 8.92 42.44
CA LEU A 268 -15.22 9.63 42.96
C LEU A 268 -15.43 9.37 44.45
N ILE A 269 -15.13 8.16 44.93
CA ILE A 269 -15.31 7.77 46.33
C ILE A 269 -14.14 8.22 47.20
N GLU A 270 -12.88 8.03 46.78
CA GLU A 270 -11.72 8.13 47.69
C GLU A 270 -10.77 9.32 47.52
N LYS A 271 -10.75 9.99 46.36
CA LYS A 271 -9.79 11.08 46.10
C LYS A 271 -10.15 12.34 46.90
N PRO A 272 -9.22 13.31 47.05
CA PRO A 272 -9.55 14.62 47.59
C PRO A 272 -10.75 15.23 46.84
N MET A 273 -11.67 15.85 47.57
CA MET A 273 -12.99 16.30 47.05
C MET A 273 -13.90 15.19 46.50
N GLY A 274 -13.63 13.91 46.79
CA GLY A 274 -14.54 12.78 46.58
C GLY A 274 -15.46 12.52 47.78
N ILE A 275 -16.36 11.53 47.68
CA ILE A 275 -17.46 11.30 48.63
C ILE A 275 -16.97 11.13 50.08
N PHE A 276 -15.95 10.29 50.33
CA PHE A 276 -15.40 10.16 51.70
C PHE A 276 -14.71 11.45 52.16
N SER A 277 -14.00 12.16 51.28
CA SER A 277 -13.34 13.43 51.62
C SER A 277 -14.35 14.51 52.02
N ILE A 278 -15.50 14.59 51.34
CA ILE A 278 -16.57 15.55 51.64
C ILE A 278 -17.32 15.15 52.92
N LEU A 279 -17.53 13.84 53.13
CA LEU A 279 -18.16 13.32 54.35
C LEU A 279 -17.28 13.62 55.59
N GLU A 280 -15.98 13.39 55.49
CA GLU A 280 -15.00 13.71 56.53
C GLU A 280 -14.95 15.21 56.83
N GLU A 281 -14.99 16.06 55.79
CA GLU A 281 -15.03 17.51 55.96
C GLU A 281 -16.32 17.99 56.66
N GLU A 282 -17.49 17.49 56.24
CA GLU A 282 -18.77 17.84 56.89
C GLU A 282 -18.86 17.33 58.33
N CYS A 283 -18.24 16.18 58.66
CA CYS A 283 -18.17 15.68 60.05
C CYS A 283 -17.47 16.67 60.99
N MET A 284 -16.53 17.48 60.49
CA MET A 284 -15.79 18.48 61.26
C MET A 284 -16.56 19.79 61.48
N PHE A 285 -17.71 20.00 60.84
CA PHE A 285 -18.53 21.21 60.98
C PHE A 285 -19.70 21.00 61.96
N PRO A 286 -19.73 21.66 63.14
CA PRO A 286 -20.77 21.45 64.17
C PRO A 286 -22.22 21.84 63.79
N LYS A 287 -22.42 22.39 62.58
CA LYS A 287 -23.74 22.74 62.01
C LYS A 287 -24.02 22.05 60.67
N ALA A 288 -23.18 21.09 60.27
CA ALA A 288 -23.47 20.24 59.12
C ALA A 288 -24.67 19.33 59.40
N SER A 289 -25.34 18.93 58.33
CA SER A 289 -26.50 18.05 58.32
C SER A 289 -26.44 17.16 57.08
N ASP A 290 -27.19 16.06 57.07
CA ASP A 290 -27.27 15.20 55.88
C ASP A 290 -27.69 16.00 54.62
N THR A 291 -28.48 17.06 54.80
CA THR A 291 -28.87 18.00 53.73
C THR A 291 -27.70 18.86 53.23
N SER A 292 -26.83 19.39 54.11
CA SER A 292 -25.65 20.16 53.66
C SER A 292 -24.62 19.25 52.98
N PHE A 293 -24.45 18.03 53.49
CA PHE A 293 -23.66 16.98 52.85
C PHE A 293 -24.20 16.62 51.46
N LYS A 294 -25.52 16.39 51.31
CA LYS A 294 -26.18 16.17 50.00
C LYS A 294 -25.87 17.30 49.02
N ASN A 295 -26.00 18.54 49.46
CA ASN A 295 -25.80 19.71 48.61
C ASN A 295 -24.33 19.82 48.16
N LYS A 296 -23.35 19.65 49.06
CA LYS A 296 -21.93 19.60 48.68
C LYS A 296 -21.62 18.48 47.67
N LEU A 297 -22.17 17.27 47.86
CA LEU A 297 -22.01 16.18 46.88
C LEU A 297 -22.58 16.54 45.51
N TYR A 298 -23.79 17.13 45.48
CA TYR A 298 -24.45 17.55 44.25
C TYR A 298 -23.65 18.66 43.54
N ASP A 299 -23.28 19.72 44.24
CA ASP A 299 -22.53 20.85 43.70
C ASP A 299 -21.15 20.42 43.17
N GLN A 300 -20.51 19.43 43.80
CA GLN A 300 -19.18 18.96 43.41
C GLN A 300 -19.18 17.88 42.32
N HIS A 301 -20.21 17.02 42.23
CA HIS A 301 -20.18 15.85 41.35
C HIS A 301 -21.29 15.78 40.29
N LEU A 302 -22.49 16.32 40.54
CA LEU A 302 -23.63 16.13 39.64
C LEU A 302 -23.36 16.79 38.28
N GLY A 303 -23.45 16.02 37.20
CA GLY A 303 -23.15 16.48 35.84
C GLY A 303 -21.66 16.71 35.55
N LYS A 304 -20.78 16.58 36.56
CA LYS A 304 -19.32 16.69 36.44
C LYS A 304 -18.65 15.31 36.37
N ASN A 305 -19.13 14.34 37.15
CA ASN A 305 -18.65 12.95 37.11
C ASN A 305 -19.76 12.02 36.62
N LYS A 306 -19.48 11.21 35.60
CA LYS A 306 -20.41 10.24 35.00
C LYS A 306 -20.87 9.14 35.97
N ALA A 307 -20.09 8.83 37.00
CA ALA A 307 -20.43 7.81 37.98
C ALA A 307 -21.37 8.31 39.10
N PHE A 308 -21.76 9.60 39.10
CA PHE A 308 -22.66 10.20 40.09
C PHE A 308 -24.01 10.60 39.46
N GLU A 309 -25.08 9.87 39.80
CA GLU A 309 -26.42 10.04 39.23
C GLU A 309 -27.44 10.55 40.26
N LYS A 310 -28.56 11.10 39.76
CA LYS A 310 -29.75 11.33 40.60
C LYS A 310 -30.47 10.00 40.87
N PRO A 311 -31.04 9.80 42.06
CA PRO A 311 -31.70 8.55 42.42
C PRO A 311 -32.98 8.32 41.63
N LYS A 312 -33.27 7.04 41.37
CA LYS A 312 -34.51 6.63 40.69
C LYS A 312 -35.72 6.91 41.59
N PRO A 313 -36.88 7.31 41.03
CA PRO A 313 -38.07 7.61 41.84
C PRO A 313 -38.46 6.42 42.74
N PRO A 314 -38.71 6.65 44.05
CA PRO A 314 -38.97 5.56 44.98
C PRO A 314 -40.28 4.84 44.63
N LYS A 315 -40.24 3.50 44.59
CA LYS A 315 -41.45 2.69 44.56
C LYS A 315 -42.24 2.91 45.86
N LYS A 316 -43.58 3.00 45.77
CA LYS A 316 -44.47 3.27 46.91
C LYS A 316 -44.07 2.43 48.13
N GLY A 317 -43.85 3.08 49.28
CA GLY A 317 -43.49 2.44 50.54
C GLY A 317 -41.99 2.19 50.77
N LYS A 318 -41.09 2.59 49.86
CA LYS A 318 -39.63 2.57 50.12
C LYS A 318 -39.09 3.94 50.55
N ILE A 319 -38.05 3.90 51.38
CA ILE A 319 -37.29 5.07 51.86
C ILE A 319 -36.61 5.78 50.67
N GLU A 320 -36.54 7.11 50.71
CA GLU A 320 -35.92 7.93 49.66
C GLU A 320 -34.39 7.81 49.65
N ALA A 321 -33.82 7.48 48.49
CA ALA A 321 -32.39 7.58 48.24
C ALA A 321 -32.00 9.03 47.88
N HIS A 322 -30.78 9.43 48.20
CA HIS A 322 -30.31 10.81 48.13
C HIS A 322 -29.34 11.06 46.96
N PHE A 323 -28.58 10.04 46.53
CA PHE A 323 -27.79 10.01 45.30
C PHE A 323 -27.64 8.55 44.83
N SER A 324 -27.14 8.34 43.61
CA SER A 324 -26.82 7.00 43.11
C SER A 324 -25.43 6.95 42.49
N LEU A 325 -24.76 5.79 42.58
CA LEU A 325 -23.47 5.55 41.94
C LEU A 325 -23.54 4.46 40.90
N VAL A 326 -22.83 4.65 39.79
CA VAL A 326 -22.63 3.62 38.77
C VAL A 326 -21.41 2.78 39.16
N HIS A 327 -21.67 1.61 39.75
CA HIS A 327 -20.67 0.59 40.03
C HIS A 327 -20.54 -0.37 38.84
N TYR A 328 -19.45 -1.15 38.76
CA TYR A 328 -19.31 -2.22 37.76
C TYR A 328 -20.46 -3.24 37.77
N ALA A 329 -21.10 -3.43 38.94
CA ALA A 329 -22.25 -4.31 39.14
C ALA A 329 -23.61 -3.66 38.78
N GLY A 330 -23.62 -2.37 38.42
CA GLY A 330 -24.82 -1.58 38.09
C GLY A 330 -25.03 -0.37 39.01
N THR A 331 -26.05 0.45 38.69
CA THR A 331 -26.40 1.62 39.51
C THR A 331 -26.94 1.21 40.89
N VAL A 332 -26.35 1.73 41.97
CA VAL A 332 -26.81 1.56 43.36
C VAL A 332 -27.32 2.88 43.91
N ASP A 333 -28.54 2.88 44.45
CA ASP A 333 -29.19 4.05 45.07
C ASP A 333 -28.84 4.12 46.57
N TYR A 334 -28.26 5.22 47.06
CA TYR A 334 -27.78 5.39 48.43
C TYR A 334 -28.65 6.36 49.24
N ASN A 335 -29.05 5.97 50.46
CA ASN A 335 -29.61 6.88 51.45
C ASN A 335 -28.49 7.35 52.41
N ILE A 336 -28.40 8.65 52.66
CA ILE A 336 -27.36 9.28 53.48
C ILE A 336 -27.77 9.57 54.94
N THR A 337 -28.97 9.17 55.35
CA THR A 337 -29.53 9.59 56.64
C THR A 337 -28.69 9.05 57.81
N GLY A 338 -28.20 9.96 58.65
CA GLY A 338 -27.29 9.66 59.76
C GLY A 338 -25.85 9.34 59.35
N TRP A 339 -25.42 9.60 58.09
CA TRP A 339 -24.04 9.32 57.68
C TRP A 339 -23.03 10.16 58.44
N LEU A 340 -23.35 11.43 58.74
CA LEU A 340 -22.44 12.29 59.51
C LEU A 340 -22.19 11.73 60.91
N ASP A 341 -23.24 11.28 61.60
CA ASP A 341 -23.10 10.77 62.97
C ASP A 341 -22.52 9.36 63.00
N LYS A 342 -22.83 8.51 62.01
CA LYS A 342 -22.16 7.22 61.84
C LYS A 342 -20.68 7.35 61.49
N ASN A 343 -20.27 8.38 60.74
CA ASN A 343 -18.89 8.53 60.31
C ASN A 343 -17.99 9.18 61.38
N LYS A 344 -18.56 10.00 62.28
CA LYS A 344 -17.85 10.54 63.46
C LYS A 344 -17.45 9.47 64.47
N ASP A 345 -18.13 8.32 64.47
CA ASP A 345 -18.12 7.28 65.52
C ASP A 345 -18.09 7.87 66.94
N PRO A 346 -19.17 8.57 67.38
CA PRO A 346 -19.20 9.32 68.63
C PRO A 346 -19.28 8.40 69.86
N LEU A 347 -18.20 7.67 70.12
CA LEU A 347 -17.92 7.03 71.39
C LEU A 347 -17.94 8.10 72.49
N ASN A 348 -18.63 7.81 73.60
CA ASN A 348 -18.61 8.74 74.73
C ASN A 348 -17.27 8.62 75.47
N ASP A 349 -16.44 9.67 75.42
CA ASP A 349 -15.14 9.72 76.09
C ASP A 349 -15.21 9.40 77.59
N SER A 350 -16.31 9.74 78.27
CA SER A 350 -16.51 9.41 79.69
C SER A 350 -16.76 7.92 79.90
N VAL A 351 -17.49 7.26 78.99
CA VAL A 351 -17.63 5.78 79.01
C VAL A 351 -16.29 5.11 78.70
N CYS A 352 -15.54 5.61 77.71
CA CYS A 352 -14.21 5.08 77.38
C CYS A 352 -13.24 5.20 78.56
N GLN A 353 -13.25 6.34 79.28
CA GLN A 353 -12.48 6.55 80.51
C GLN A 353 -12.91 5.67 81.69
N LEU A 354 -14.14 5.12 81.69
CA LEU A 354 -14.57 4.09 82.64
C LEU A 354 -14.06 2.71 82.20
N TYR A 355 -14.18 2.36 80.91
CA TYR A 355 -13.66 1.09 80.35
C TYR A 355 -12.14 0.96 80.55
N MET A 356 -11.37 2.04 80.31
CA MET A 356 -9.92 2.14 80.59
C MET A 356 -9.53 1.83 82.05
N LYS A 357 -10.46 2.00 83.00
CA LYS A 357 -10.24 1.83 84.44
C LYS A 357 -10.92 0.58 85.00
N SER A 358 -11.51 -0.24 84.14
CA SER A 358 -12.20 -1.47 84.53
C SER A 358 -11.23 -2.48 85.17
N PRO A 359 -11.66 -3.22 86.21
CA PRO A 359 -10.93 -4.40 86.70
C PRO A 359 -10.95 -5.57 85.70
N VAL A 360 -11.82 -5.54 84.68
CA VAL A 360 -11.83 -6.52 83.58
C VAL A 360 -10.69 -6.19 82.62
N LYS A 361 -9.53 -6.83 82.82
CA LYS A 361 -8.29 -6.59 82.05
C LYS A 361 -8.52 -6.53 80.54
N LEU A 362 -9.32 -7.46 80.00
CA LEU A 362 -9.61 -7.52 78.56
C LEU A 362 -10.33 -6.26 78.05
N LEU A 363 -11.25 -5.70 78.83
CA LEU A 363 -11.94 -4.45 78.47
C LEU A 363 -10.96 -3.27 78.46
N ALA A 364 -10.09 -3.17 79.46
CA ALA A 364 -9.06 -2.13 79.51
C ALA A 364 -7.99 -2.29 78.40
N ILE A 365 -7.73 -3.51 77.93
CA ILE A 365 -6.86 -3.79 76.77
C ILE A 365 -7.53 -3.38 75.46
N CYS A 366 -8.85 -3.62 75.31
CA CYS A 366 -9.63 -3.19 74.14
C CYS A 366 -9.78 -1.66 74.04
N PHE A 367 -9.73 -0.95 75.16
CA PHE A 367 -9.79 0.52 75.23
C PHE A 367 -8.50 1.08 75.86
N PRO A 368 -7.36 1.05 75.14
CA PRO A 368 -6.08 1.51 75.67
C PRO A 368 -6.06 3.04 75.86
N PRO A 369 -5.26 3.56 76.81
CA PRO A 369 -5.13 5.00 77.03
C PRO A 369 -4.59 5.73 75.79
N VAL A 370 -5.30 6.78 75.36
CA VAL A 370 -4.84 7.68 74.30
C VAL A 370 -3.60 8.45 74.79
N VAL A 371 -2.44 8.10 74.24
CA VAL A 371 -1.16 8.74 74.60
C VAL A 371 -1.01 10.05 73.81
N GLU A 372 -1.26 11.18 74.45
CA GLU A 372 -0.91 12.49 73.86
C GLU A 372 0.63 12.63 73.77
N ASP A 373 1.16 12.64 72.54
CA ASP A 373 2.60 12.80 72.26
C ASP A 373 3.06 14.25 72.54
N THR A 374 3.29 14.53 73.83
CA THR A 374 3.68 15.84 74.37
C THR A 374 5.10 16.29 74.01
N THR A 375 5.82 15.53 73.17
CA THR A 375 7.26 15.75 72.90
C THR A 375 7.58 16.90 71.94
N LYS A 376 6.59 17.47 71.22
CA LYS A 376 6.82 18.51 70.19
C LYS A 376 6.36 19.91 70.58
N LYS A 377 7.20 20.59 71.36
CA LYS A 377 7.15 22.07 71.52
C LYS A 377 7.51 22.78 70.21
N GLY A 378 6.53 23.07 69.35
CA GLY A 378 6.75 23.89 68.15
C GLY A 378 5.57 23.95 67.18
N GLY A 379 4.78 25.02 67.27
CA GLY A 379 3.71 25.34 66.31
C GLY A 379 2.33 24.77 66.67
N LYS A 380 1.30 25.62 66.63
CA LYS A 380 -0.10 25.21 66.80
C LYS A 380 -0.58 24.47 65.54
N LYS A 381 -0.49 23.13 65.52
CA LYS A 381 -1.38 22.34 64.64
C LYS A 381 -2.82 22.56 65.11
N LYS A 382 -3.66 23.14 64.26
CA LYS A 382 -5.12 23.10 64.44
C LYS A 382 -5.59 21.67 64.16
N GLY A 383 -6.21 21.04 65.15
CA GLY A 383 -6.76 19.69 65.04
C GLY A 383 -5.70 18.60 65.10
N GLY A 384 -5.81 17.73 66.11
CA GLY A 384 -5.68 16.30 65.81
C GLY A 384 -6.86 15.93 64.90
N SER A 385 -6.62 15.13 63.87
CA SER A 385 -7.68 14.67 62.98
C SER A 385 -8.61 13.72 63.76
N MET A 386 -9.88 14.07 63.88
CA MET A 386 -10.92 13.12 64.32
C MET A 386 -10.85 11.89 63.41
N GLN A 387 -10.58 10.71 63.98
CA GLN A 387 -10.44 9.48 63.21
C GLN A 387 -11.83 8.92 62.88
N THR A 388 -12.37 9.39 61.76
CA THR A 388 -13.65 8.92 61.22
C THR A 388 -13.63 7.45 60.80
N VAL A 389 -14.80 6.81 60.77
CA VAL A 389 -14.96 5.44 60.23
C VAL A 389 -14.42 5.35 58.80
N SER A 390 -14.72 6.33 57.94
CA SER A 390 -14.25 6.36 56.55
C SER A 390 -12.73 6.48 56.42
N SER A 391 -12.05 7.22 57.30
CA SER A 391 -10.59 7.36 57.24
C SER A 391 -9.89 6.06 57.67
N GLN A 392 -10.31 5.44 58.78
CA GLN A 392 -9.77 4.15 59.24
C GLN A 392 -10.08 3.01 58.25
N PHE A 393 -11.29 3.00 57.69
CA PHE A 393 -11.69 2.04 56.66
C PHE A 393 -10.86 2.19 55.37
N ARG A 394 -10.65 3.42 54.87
CA ARG A 394 -9.77 3.66 53.71
C ARG A 394 -8.33 3.23 53.99
N GLU A 395 -7.80 3.48 55.19
CA GLU A 395 -6.46 3.05 55.58
C GLU A 395 -6.33 1.51 55.57
N ASN A 396 -7.29 0.81 56.18
CA ASN A 396 -7.31 -0.66 56.25
C ASN A 396 -7.50 -1.31 54.87
N LEU A 397 -8.35 -0.75 54.01
CA LEU A 397 -8.48 -1.18 52.62
C LEU A 397 -7.21 -0.86 51.80
N GLY A 398 -6.53 0.26 52.08
CA GLY A 398 -5.22 0.57 51.50
C GLY A 398 -4.15 -0.46 51.84
N LYS A 399 -4.09 -0.90 53.10
CA LYS A 399 -3.21 -2.00 53.55
C LYS A 399 -3.58 -3.31 52.86
N LEU A 400 -4.87 -3.67 52.80
CA LEU A 400 -5.35 -4.89 52.13
C LEU A 400 -4.97 -4.92 50.64
N MET A 401 -5.22 -3.82 49.90
CA MET A 401 -4.88 -3.76 48.48
C MET A 401 -3.36 -3.75 48.24
N THR A 402 -2.56 -3.18 49.15
CA THR A 402 -1.10 -3.28 49.11
C THR A 402 -0.64 -4.73 49.27
N ASN A 403 -1.17 -5.44 50.27
CA ASN A 403 -0.85 -6.85 50.49
C ASN A 403 -1.24 -7.72 49.28
N LEU A 404 -2.45 -7.54 48.72
CA LEU A 404 -2.90 -8.27 47.53
C LEU A 404 -2.01 -8.00 46.30
N ARG A 405 -1.56 -6.76 46.09
CA ARG A 405 -0.62 -6.41 45.02
C ARG A 405 0.78 -7.00 45.19
N SER A 406 1.13 -7.48 46.38
CA SER A 406 2.37 -8.24 46.65
C SER A 406 2.18 -9.77 46.61
N THR A 407 1.11 -10.25 45.95
CA THR A 407 0.82 -11.67 45.77
C THR A 407 0.40 -12.02 44.35
N HIS A 408 0.67 -13.25 43.92
CA HIS A 408 0.00 -13.86 42.78
C HIS A 408 -1.43 -14.28 43.18
N PRO A 409 -2.49 -13.75 42.54
CA PRO A 409 -3.86 -13.92 43.04
C PRO A 409 -4.66 -15.00 42.30
N HIS A 410 -5.40 -15.79 43.06
CA HIS A 410 -6.28 -16.85 42.60
C HIS A 410 -7.74 -16.51 42.93
N PHE A 411 -8.67 -16.74 42.01
CA PHE A 411 -10.04 -16.21 42.13
C PHE A 411 -11.10 -17.31 42.24
N VAL A 412 -11.90 -17.27 43.30
CA VAL A 412 -13.03 -18.18 43.55
C VAL A 412 -14.32 -17.38 43.66
N ARG A 413 -15.34 -17.75 42.88
CA ARG A 413 -16.66 -17.09 42.90
C ARG A 413 -17.74 -18.03 43.43
N CYS A 414 -18.15 -17.80 44.66
CA CYS A 414 -19.27 -18.47 45.30
C CYS A 414 -20.61 -17.93 44.78
N LEU A 415 -21.51 -18.82 44.38
CA LEU A 415 -22.81 -18.51 43.80
C LEU A 415 -23.95 -19.14 44.61
N ILE A 416 -24.98 -18.33 44.84
CA ILE A 416 -26.30 -18.77 45.32
C ILE A 416 -27.09 -19.21 44.09
N PRO A 417 -27.53 -20.47 43.97
CA PRO A 417 -28.38 -20.84 42.84
C PRO A 417 -29.82 -20.33 43.01
N ASN A 418 -30.35 -20.35 44.24
CA ASN A 418 -31.72 -19.93 44.58
C ASN A 418 -31.82 -19.41 46.03
N GLU A 419 -32.83 -18.59 46.33
CA GLU A 419 -33.09 -18.07 47.69
C GLU A 419 -33.82 -19.09 48.58
N THR A 420 -34.53 -20.05 47.98
CA THR A 420 -35.33 -21.12 48.61
C THR A 420 -34.48 -22.17 49.35
N LYS A 421 -33.17 -22.20 49.10
CA LYS A 421 -32.19 -23.20 49.55
C LYS A 421 -32.46 -24.62 49.04
N THR A 422 -33.15 -24.76 47.91
CA THR A 422 -33.47 -26.05 47.29
C THR A 422 -32.24 -26.65 46.59
N PRO A 423 -31.86 -27.92 46.83
CA PRO A 423 -30.75 -28.55 46.12
C PRO A 423 -31.05 -28.77 44.63
N GLY A 424 -30.27 -28.14 43.74
CA GLY A 424 -30.32 -28.36 42.29
C GLY A 424 -31.31 -27.50 41.50
N GLU A 425 -32.17 -26.74 42.17
CA GLU A 425 -32.97 -25.66 41.57
C GLU A 425 -32.06 -24.45 41.29
N PHE A 426 -32.27 -23.73 40.18
CA PHE A 426 -31.73 -22.37 40.01
C PHE A 426 -32.89 -21.38 39.96
N SER A 427 -32.67 -20.17 40.48
CA SER A 427 -33.68 -19.11 40.47
C SER A 427 -34.07 -18.75 39.04
N ARG A 428 -35.36 -18.43 38.82
CA ARG A 428 -35.93 -18.16 37.48
C ARG A 428 -35.20 -17.07 36.69
N GLN A 429 -34.53 -16.13 37.38
CA GLN A 429 -33.70 -15.10 36.73
C GLN A 429 -32.44 -15.67 36.06
N VAL A 430 -31.90 -16.79 36.58
CA VAL A 430 -30.81 -17.53 35.95
C VAL A 430 -31.34 -18.25 34.72
N GLU A 431 -32.49 -18.93 34.81
CA GLU A 431 -33.14 -19.60 33.66
C GLU A 431 -33.49 -18.60 32.53
N GLU A 432 -34.03 -17.42 32.86
CA GLU A 432 -34.29 -16.33 31.93
C GLU A 432 -33.00 -15.82 31.26
N LYS A 433 -31.87 -15.80 31.99
CA LYS A 433 -30.55 -15.47 31.42
C LYS A 433 -29.92 -16.62 30.65
N GLU A 434 -30.15 -17.88 30.99
CA GLU A 434 -29.73 -19.03 30.18
C GLU A 434 -30.50 -19.09 28.85
N ALA A 435 -31.79 -18.75 28.84
CA ALA A 435 -32.56 -18.59 27.61
C ALA A 435 -31.98 -17.47 26.72
N LEU A 436 -31.61 -16.32 27.32
CA LEU A 436 -30.95 -15.22 26.61
C LEU A 436 -29.55 -15.60 26.11
N VAL A 437 -28.76 -16.31 26.91
CA VAL A 437 -27.44 -16.85 26.51
C VAL A 437 -27.59 -17.86 25.38
N SER A 438 -28.58 -18.76 25.42
CA SER A 438 -28.91 -19.69 24.34
C SER A 438 -29.30 -18.98 23.03
N GLN A 439 -30.00 -17.85 23.12
CA GLN A 439 -30.30 -17.00 21.97
C GLN A 439 -29.03 -16.31 21.44
N LEU A 440 -28.22 -15.74 22.32
CA LEU A 440 -26.93 -15.11 21.98
C LEU A 440 -25.91 -16.10 21.41
N THR A 441 -25.86 -17.35 21.88
CA THR A 441 -24.98 -18.40 21.35
C THR A 441 -25.37 -18.80 19.93
N ARG A 442 -26.69 -18.91 19.64
CA ARG A 442 -27.18 -19.11 18.26
C ARG A 442 -26.86 -17.92 17.37
N GLY A 443 -27.02 -16.70 17.88
CA GLY A 443 -26.58 -15.47 17.18
C GLY A 443 -25.07 -15.48 16.89
N LYS A 444 -24.23 -15.86 17.87
CA LYS A 444 -22.78 -16.00 17.70
C LYS A 444 -22.44 -17.03 16.61
N GLN A 445 -23.12 -18.17 16.57
CA GLN A 445 -22.89 -19.18 15.52
C GLN A 445 -23.23 -18.62 14.12
N ALA A 446 -24.36 -17.93 13.97
CA ALA A 446 -24.73 -17.29 12.70
C ALA A 446 -23.72 -16.20 12.27
N PHE A 447 -23.26 -15.35 13.20
CA PHE A 447 -22.22 -14.36 12.91
C PHE A 447 -20.86 -15.01 12.60
N THR A 448 -20.53 -16.14 13.22
CA THR A 448 -19.28 -16.88 12.92
C THR A 448 -19.33 -17.42 11.48
N GLN A 449 -20.46 -17.99 11.07
CA GLN A 449 -20.67 -18.44 9.69
C GLN A 449 -20.60 -17.28 8.68
N GLN A 450 -21.20 -16.12 8.97
CA GLN A 450 -21.04 -14.92 8.14
C GLN A 450 -19.58 -14.44 8.04
N ILE A 451 -18.79 -14.55 9.12
CA ILE A 451 -17.37 -14.19 9.10
C ILE A 451 -16.57 -15.18 8.24
N GLU A 452 -16.90 -16.47 8.24
CA GLU A 452 -16.25 -17.46 7.38
C GLU A 452 -16.65 -17.30 5.89
N GLU A 453 -17.91 -16.97 5.61
CA GLU A 453 -18.41 -16.60 4.27
C GLU A 453 -17.73 -15.32 3.74
N LEU A 454 -17.64 -14.27 4.56
CA LEU A 454 -16.92 -13.03 4.22
C LEU A 454 -15.43 -13.26 4.00
N LYS A 455 -14.76 -14.08 4.82
CA LYS A 455 -13.37 -14.49 4.60
C LYS A 455 -13.20 -15.17 3.25
N ARG A 456 -14.10 -16.10 2.90
CA ARG A 456 -14.07 -16.79 1.62
C ARG A 456 -14.24 -15.84 0.43
N HIS A 457 -15.19 -14.89 0.50
CA HIS A 457 -15.31 -13.85 -0.53
C HIS A 457 -14.03 -13.00 -0.66
N VAL A 458 -13.36 -12.66 0.45
CA VAL A 458 -12.07 -11.95 0.42
C VAL A 458 -10.96 -12.80 -0.23
N GLU A 459 -10.91 -14.11 0.02
CA GLU A 459 -9.96 -15.00 -0.66
C GLU A 459 -10.22 -15.14 -2.17
N GLU A 460 -11.49 -15.17 -2.58
CA GLU A 460 -11.90 -15.23 -3.98
C GLU A 460 -11.58 -13.91 -4.71
N GLU A 461 -11.83 -12.76 -4.08
CA GLU A 461 -11.39 -11.43 -4.55
C GLU A 461 -9.86 -11.31 -4.66
N VAL A 462 -9.10 -11.81 -3.68
CA VAL A 462 -7.62 -11.81 -3.75
C VAL A 462 -7.12 -12.65 -4.93
N LYS A 463 -7.75 -13.80 -5.22
CA LYS A 463 -7.41 -14.62 -6.41
C LYS A 463 -7.74 -13.88 -7.71
N ALA A 464 -8.91 -13.26 -7.81
CA ALA A 464 -9.32 -12.47 -8.97
C ALA A 464 -8.38 -11.28 -9.22
N LYS A 465 -8.02 -10.54 -8.16
CA LYS A 465 -7.08 -9.41 -8.21
C LYS A 465 -5.68 -9.83 -8.67
N ASN A 466 -5.18 -10.97 -8.22
CA ASN A 466 -3.88 -11.49 -8.64
C ASN A 466 -3.89 -11.92 -10.12
N ALA A 467 -4.96 -12.55 -10.59
CA ALA A 467 -5.12 -12.86 -12.01
C ALA A 467 -5.18 -11.58 -12.88
N LEU A 468 -5.90 -10.55 -12.43
CA LEU A 468 -5.97 -9.25 -13.12
C LEU A 468 -4.60 -8.54 -13.15
N ALA A 469 -3.81 -8.65 -12.08
CA ALA A 469 -2.45 -8.09 -12.02
C ALA A 469 -1.50 -8.75 -13.03
N HIS A 470 -1.56 -10.07 -13.20
CA HIS A 470 -0.81 -10.78 -14.25
C HIS A 470 -1.28 -10.39 -15.65
N GLY A 471 -2.59 -10.26 -15.88
CA GLY A 471 -3.14 -9.79 -17.16
C GLY A 471 -2.68 -8.37 -17.51
N LEU A 472 -2.68 -7.46 -16.53
CA LEU A 472 -2.15 -6.10 -16.70
C LEU A 472 -0.65 -6.08 -16.99
N GLN A 473 0.13 -6.99 -16.38
CA GLN A 473 1.57 -7.10 -16.65
C GLN A 473 1.85 -7.62 -18.07
N SER A 474 1.07 -8.58 -18.57
CA SER A 474 1.16 -9.04 -19.96
C SER A 474 0.83 -7.91 -20.93
N ALA A 475 -0.35 -7.30 -20.79
CA ALA A 475 -0.80 -6.22 -21.67
C ALA A 475 0.16 -5.01 -21.68
N ARG A 476 0.91 -4.79 -20.60
CA ARG A 476 1.97 -3.77 -20.55
C ARG A 476 3.17 -4.15 -21.42
N HIS A 477 3.63 -5.40 -21.36
CA HIS A 477 4.70 -5.91 -22.23
C HIS A 477 4.29 -5.88 -23.70
N ASP A 478 3.03 -6.24 -24.01
CA ASP A 478 2.47 -6.17 -25.36
C ASP A 478 2.46 -4.72 -25.89
N CYS A 479 2.13 -3.74 -25.04
CA CYS A 479 2.19 -2.31 -25.37
C CYS A 479 3.63 -1.80 -25.54
N ASP A 480 4.59 -2.27 -24.75
CA ASP A 480 6.00 -1.89 -24.87
C ASP A 480 6.59 -2.46 -26.19
N LEU A 481 6.26 -3.70 -26.57
CA LEU A 481 6.61 -4.31 -27.87
C LEU A 481 6.01 -3.57 -29.07
N LEU A 482 4.71 -3.23 -29.02
CA LEU A 482 4.04 -2.44 -30.06
C LEU A 482 4.64 -1.04 -30.20
N ARG A 483 5.19 -0.50 -29.11
CA ARG A 483 5.88 0.79 -29.12
C ARG A 483 7.24 0.70 -29.81
N GLU A 484 8.05 -0.30 -29.50
CA GLU A 484 9.34 -0.53 -30.18
C GLU A 484 9.12 -0.68 -31.70
N GLN A 485 8.13 -1.50 -32.11
CA GLN A 485 7.77 -1.65 -33.53
C GLN A 485 7.34 -0.33 -34.20
N PHE A 486 6.61 0.54 -33.49
CA PHE A 486 6.19 1.85 -34.02
C PHE A 486 7.35 2.86 -34.10
N GLU A 487 8.32 2.77 -33.19
CA GLU A 487 9.53 3.59 -33.23
C GLU A 487 10.46 3.12 -34.38
N GLU A 488 10.60 1.80 -34.60
CA GLU A 488 11.26 1.23 -35.80
C GLU A 488 10.58 1.62 -37.11
N GLU A 489 9.25 1.51 -37.21
CA GLU A 489 8.50 1.88 -38.43
C GLU A 489 8.62 3.37 -38.73
N GLN A 490 8.67 4.24 -37.72
CA GLN A 490 8.94 5.66 -37.93
C GLN A 490 10.37 5.94 -38.41
N GLU A 491 11.38 5.23 -37.92
CA GLU A 491 12.75 5.39 -38.42
C GLU A 491 12.88 4.91 -39.87
N ALA A 492 12.34 3.72 -40.20
CA ALA A 492 12.30 3.21 -41.58
C ALA A 492 11.54 4.16 -42.53
N LYS A 493 10.42 4.75 -42.08
CA LYS A 493 9.68 5.78 -42.81
C LYS A 493 10.51 7.06 -43.01
N ALA A 494 11.27 7.49 -42.01
CA ALA A 494 12.15 8.65 -42.12
C ALA A 494 13.30 8.39 -43.11
N GLU A 495 13.87 7.18 -43.14
CA GLU A 495 14.86 6.78 -44.16
C GLU A 495 14.27 6.78 -45.57
N LEU A 496 13.09 6.16 -45.76
CA LEU A 496 12.38 6.18 -47.05
C LEU A 496 12.06 7.61 -47.51
N GLN A 497 11.68 8.50 -46.59
CA GLN A 497 11.41 9.91 -46.90
C GLN A 497 12.68 10.69 -47.26
N ARG A 498 13.83 10.40 -46.62
CA ARG A 498 15.16 10.92 -47.03
C ARG A 498 15.54 10.41 -48.43
N GLY A 499 15.36 9.11 -48.69
CA GLY A 499 15.62 8.48 -49.99
C GLY A 499 14.76 9.06 -51.12
N MET A 500 13.47 9.26 -50.88
CA MET A 500 12.54 9.90 -51.82
C MET A 500 12.93 11.36 -52.10
N SER A 501 13.36 12.11 -51.08
CA SER A 501 13.87 13.48 -51.26
C SER A 501 15.11 13.51 -52.15
N LYS A 502 16.07 12.60 -51.91
CA LYS A 502 17.28 12.44 -52.75
C LYS A 502 16.92 12.10 -54.20
N ALA A 503 16.06 11.09 -54.42
CA ALA A 503 15.59 10.69 -55.74
C ALA A 503 14.84 11.83 -56.48
N ASN A 504 14.03 12.62 -55.78
CA ASN A 504 13.37 13.79 -56.37
C ASN A 504 14.38 14.88 -56.77
N SER A 505 15.45 15.09 -55.99
CA SER A 505 16.50 16.05 -56.36
C SER A 505 17.31 15.59 -57.58
N GLU A 506 17.62 14.30 -57.67
CA GLU A 506 18.29 13.67 -58.82
C GLU A 506 17.41 13.74 -60.08
N ASN A 507 16.12 13.41 -59.96
CA ASN A 507 15.15 13.48 -61.05
C ASN A 507 14.95 14.94 -61.54
N THR A 508 14.95 15.92 -60.63
CA THR A 508 14.91 17.35 -60.98
C THR A 508 16.17 17.78 -61.74
N SER A 509 17.35 17.28 -61.33
CA SER A 509 18.61 17.53 -62.04
C SER A 509 18.58 16.93 -63.45
N LEU A 510 18.17 15.66 -63.58
CA LEU A 510 18.02 14.97 -64.86
C LEU A 510 16.99 15.66 -65.77
N LEU A 511 15.88 16.16 -65.23
CA LEU A 511 14.89 16.94 -65.99
C LEU A 511 15.49 18.25 -66.55
N ASN A 512 16.33 18.92 -65.78
CA ASN A 512 17.02 20.14 -66.23
C ASN A 512 18.11 19.83 -67.27
N SER A 513 18.88 18.75 -67.10
CA SER A 513 19.80 18.24 -68.11
C SER A 513 19.07 17.85 -69.41
N LYS A 514 17.92 17.18 -69.31
CA LYS A 514 17.07 16.84 -70.46
C LYS A 514 16.62 18.10 -71.21
N LYS A 515 16.05 19.08 -70.50
CA LYS A 515 15.61 20.35 -71.11
C LYS A 515 16.74 21.08 -71.82
N LYS A 516 17.97 21.02 -71.27
CA LYS A 516 19.14 21.58 -71.96
C LYS A 516 19.43 20.81 -73.25
N LEU A 517 19.52 19.48 -73.20
CA LEU A 517 19.76 18.66 -74.39
C LEU A 517 18.66 18.79 -75.45
N GLU A 518 17.40 19.00 -75.04
CA GLU A 518 16.28 19.31 -75.95
C GLU A 518 16.46 20.68 -76.62
N SER A 519 16.99 21.69 -75.90
CA SER A 519 17.34 23.00 -76.48
C SER A 519 18.56 22.92 -77.41
N ASP A 520 19.61 22.20 -77.01
CA ASP A 520 20.83 22.00 -77.78
C ASP A 520 20.50 21.25 -79.11
N LEU A 521 19.57 20.28 -79.07
CA LEU A 521 19.07 19.55 -80.25
C LEU A 521 18.30 20.45 -81.22
N VAL A 522 17.45 21.34 -80.71
CA VAL A 522 16.69 22.30 -81.56
C VAL A 522 17.64 23.30 -82.24
N GLN A 523 18.71 23.73 -81.56
CA GLN A 523 19.74 24.56 -82.18
C GLN A 523 20.44 23.82 -83.34
N VAL A 524 20.91 22.58 -83.10
CA VAL A 524 21.58 21.77 -84.13
C VAL A 524 20.65 21.49 -85.32
N GLN A 525 19.35 21.30 -85.10
CA GLN A 525 18.38 21.15 -86.19
C GLN A 525 18.30 22.42 -87.06
N SER A 526 18.32 23.62 -86.46
CA SER A 526 18.34 24.88 -87.22
C SER A 526 19.63 25.02 -88.04
N GLU A 527 20.79 24.71 -87.45
CA GLU A 527 22.09 24.76 -88.14
C GLU A 527 22.15 23.77 -89.32
N VAL A 528 21.53 22.59 -89.19
CA VAL A 528 21.36 21.63 -90.29
C VAL A 528 20.43 22.18 -91.37
N ASP A 529 19.28 22.73 -91.03
CA ASP A 529 18.31 23.24 -92.02
C ASP A 529 18.87 24.44 -92.81
N ASP A 530 19.65 25.31 -92.17
CA ASP A 530 20.38 26.40 -92.84
C ASP A 530 21.41 25.87 -93.86
N THR A 531 22.25 24.89 -93.47
CA THR A 531 23.24 24.30 -94.41
C THR A 531 22.59 23.53 -95.57
N VAL A 532 21.43 22.90 -95.35
CA VAL A 532 20.62 22.28 -96.42
C VAL A 532 20.10 23.33 -97.40
N GLN A 533 19.71 24.51 -96.93
CA GLN A 533 19.26 25.59 -97.80
C GLN A 533 20.43 26.23 -98.58
N GLU A 534 21.62 26.37 -97.99
CA GLU A 534 22.83 26.78 -98.74
C GLU A 534 23.18 25.80 -99.85
N ALA A 535 23.11 24.49 -99.59
CA ALA A 535 23.37 23.45 -100.59
C ALA A 535 22.40 23.53 -101.79
N ARG A 536 21.10 23.76 -101.54
CA ARG A 536 20.10 23.99 -102.59
C ARG A 536 20.40 25.24 -103.44
N ASN A 537 20.80 26.33 -102.79
CA ASN A 537 21.16 27.57 -103.47
C ASN A 537 22.40 27.41 -104.37
N ALA A 538 23.29 26.46 -104.07
CA ALA A 538 24.40 26.07 -104.95
C ALA A 538 23.95 25.19 -106.12
N GLU A 539 23.00 24.27 -105.89
CA GLU A 539 22.44 23.38 -106.93
C GLU A 539 21.74 24.16 -108.06
N GLU A 540 20.95 25.19 -107.75
CA GLU A 540 20.32 26.04 -108.77
C GLU A 540 21.35 26.78 -109.64
N LYS A 541 22.43 27.30 -109.04
CA LYS A 541 23.52 27.96 -109.77
C LYS A 541 24.20 27.00 -110.74
N ALA A 542 24.42 25.75 -110.32
CA ALA A 542 24.99 24.70 -111.18
C ALA A 542 24.06 24.36 -112.35
N LYS A 543 22.75 24.17 -112.11
CA LYS A 543 21.76 23.89 -113.16
C LYS A 543 21.70 24.98 -114.21
N LYS A 544 21.76 26.26 -113.81
CA LYS A 544 21.70 27.39 -114.76
C LYS A 544 22.87 27.37 -115.76
N ALA A 545 24.09 27.11 -115.30
CA ALA A 545 25.28 27.05 -116.15
C ALA A 545 25.25 25.89 -117.17
N ILE A 546 24.56 24.79 -116.86
CA ILE A 546 24.40 23.64 -117.78
C ILE A 546 23.51 24.03 -118.98
N THR A 547 22.46 24.83 -118.75
CA THR A 547 21.53 25.27 -119.80
C THR A 547 22.22 26.17 -120.83
N ASP A 548 23.02 27.13 -120.37
CA ASP A 548 23.71 28.09 -121.25
C ASP A 548 24.74 27.38 -122.16
N ALA A 549 25.40 26.33 -121.65
CA ALA A 549 26.33 25.51 -122.43
C ALA A 549 25.65 24.68 -123.52
N ALA A 550 24.40 24.25 -123.31
CA ALA A 550 23.65 23.48 -124.30
C ALA A 550 23.27 24.31 -125.54
N MET A 551 22.93 25.60 -125.36
CA MET A 551 22.55 26.48 -126.47
C MET A 551 23.70 26.71 -127.46
N MET A 552 24.93 26.90 -126.97
CA MET A 552 26.10 27.10 -127.84
C MET A 552 26.41 25.88 -128.73
N ALA A 553 26.08 24.67 -128.27
CA ALA A 553 26.28 23.44 -129.03
C ALA A 553 25.30 23.29 -130.21
N GLU A 554 24.10 23.86 -130.11
CA GLU A 554 23.07 23.81 -131.16
C GLU A 554 23.40 24.76 -132.33
N GLU A 555 23.99 25.93 -132.05
CA GLU A 555 24.42 26.88 -133.09
C GLU A 555 25.61 26.35 -133.90
N LEU A 556 26.64 25.82 -133.24
CA LEU A 556 27.84 25.28 -133.89
C LEU A 556 27.50 24.16 -134.90
N LYS A 557 26.45 23.38 -134.61
CA LYS A 557 25.99 22.27 -135.45
C LYS A 557 25.37 22.73 -136.77
N LYS A 558 24.64 23.85 -136.79
CA LYS A 558 24.07 24.42 -138.03
C LYS A 558 25.15 24.87 -139.01
N GLU A 559 26.21 25.49 -138.49
CA GLU A 559 27.34 26.00 -139.29
C GLU A 559 28.15 24.87 -139.96
N GLN A 560 28.13 23.68 -139.35
CA GLN A 560 28.82 22.50 -139.86
C GLN A 560 28.05 21.82 -141.01
N ASP A 561 26.72 21.81 -140.97
CA ASP A 561 25.89 21.22 -142.04
C ASP A 561 25.96 22.01 -143.35
N THR A 562 25.93 23.35 -143.29
CA THR A 562 26.07 24.25 -144.46
C THR A 562 27.44 24.08 -145.13
N SER A 563 28.51 24.00 -144.35
CA SER A 563 29.86 23.71 -144.85
C SER A 563 29.92 22.37 -145.63
N SER A 564 29.30 21.32 -145.08
CA SER A 564 29.28 19.98 -145.69
C SER A 564 28.56 19.91 -147.05
N HIS A 565 27.67 20.87 -147.35
CA HIS A 565 26.94 20.91 -148.63
C HIS A 565 27.79 21.54 -149.74
N LEU A 566 28.56 22.59 -149.43
CA LEU A 566 29.42 23.29 -150.39
C LEU A 566 30.56 22.37 -150.88
N GLU A 567 31.15 21.59 -149.98
CA GLU A 567 32.25 20.69 -150.29
C GLU A 567 31.86 19.56 -151.28
N ARG A 568 30.63 19.04 -151.17
CA ARG A 568 30.09 18.05 -152.12
C ARG A 568 29.90 18.63 -153.53
N MET A 569 29.44 19.88 -153.63
CA MET A 569 29.17 20.52 -154.92
C MET A 569 30.47 20.83 -155.69
N LYS A 570 31.52 21.26 -154.98
CA LYS A 570 32.88 21.41 -155.53
C LYS A 570 33.39 20.11 -156.15
N LYS A 571 33.28 19.00 -155.42
CA LYS A 571 33.87 17.70 -155.78
C LYS A 571 33.31 17.10 -157.08
N ASN A 572 32.06 17.41 -157.42
CA ASN A 572 31.45 16.98 -158.69
C ASN A 572 31.95 17.75 -159.91
N LEU A 573 32.31 19.04 -159.75
CA LEU A 573 32.84 19.88 -160.84
C LEU A 573 34.32 19.59 -161.12
N GLU A 574 35.09 19.18 -160.11
CA GLU A 574 36.50 18.78 -160.27
C GLU A 574 36.69 17.48 -161.08
N VAL A 575 35.65 16.66 -161.21
CA VAL A 575 35.67 15.42 -162.01
C VAL A 575 35.47 15.70 -163.50
N THR A 576 34.49 16.52 -163.87
CA THR A 576 34.20 16.86 -165.28
C THR A 576 35.31 17.67 -165.95
N VAL A 577 36.07 18.47 -165.20
CA VAL A 577 37.23 19.19 -165.75
C VAL A 577 38.40 18.24 -166.08
N LYS A 578 38.63 17.21 -165.27
CA LYS A 578 39.76 16.27 -165.47
C LYS A 578 39.59 15.36 -166.68
N ASP A 579 38.37 14.92 -166.98
CA ASP A 579 38.08 14.08 -168.14
C ASP A 579 38.35 14.81 -169.48
N LEU A 580 37.96 16.09 -169.56
CA LEU A 580 38.19 16.91 -170.74
C LEU A 580 39.68 17.28 -170.93
N GLN A 581 40.43 17.50 -169.85
CA GLN A 581 41.85 17.83 -169.92
C GLN A 581 42.69 16.66 -170.48
N HIS A 582 42.44 15.43 -170.00
CA HIS A 582 43.18 14.24 -170.45
C HIS A 582 43.03 14.00 -171.97
N ARG A 583 41.87 14.34 -172.54
CA ARG A 583 41.59 14.17 -173.98
C ARG A 583 42.22 15.25 -174.87
N LEU A 584 42.82 16.29 -174.28
CA LEU A 584 43.61 17.30 -174.98
C LEU A 584 45.10 16.95 -174.98
N ASP A 585 45.65 16.55 -173.82
CA ASP A 585 47.08 16.30 -173.64
C ASP A 585 47.62 15.10 -174.45
N GLU A 586 46.76 14.13 -174.82
CA GLU A 586 47.11 13.02 -175.72
C GLU A 586 47.30 13.46 -177.19
N ALA A 587 46.69 14.57 -177.61
CA ALA A 587 46.79 15.05 -178.99
C ALA A 587 48.10 15.81 -179.27
N GLU A 588 48.56 16.66 -178.34
CA GLU A 588 49.74 17.51 -178.56
C GLU A 588 51.08 16.73 -178.48
N ASN A 589 51.15 15.72 -177.62
CA ASN A 589 52.40 14.99 -177.33
C ASN A 589 52.93 14.11 -178.49
N LEU A 590 52.15 13.91 -179.56
CA LEU A 590 52.58 13.17 -180.75
C LEU A 590 53.31 14.02 -181.80
N ALA A 591 53.24 15.36 -181.73
CA ALA A 591 53.86 16.23 -182.74
C ALA A 591 55.30 16.68 -182.39
N MET A 592 55.57 17.02 -181.12
CA MET A 592 56.77 17.80 -180.73
C MET A 592 58.07 16.99 -180.53
N LYS A 593 58.19 15.79 -181.10
CA LYS A 593 59.37 14.91 -180.95
C LYS A 593 60.50 15.13 -181.97
N GLY A 594 60.36 16.09 -182.90
CA GLY A 594 61.37 16.37 -183.95
C GLY A 594 62.37 17.50 -183.65
N GLY A 595 61.91 18.65 -183.13
CA GLY A 595 62.67 19.90 -183.24
C GLY A 595 63.96 20.02 -182.40
N LYS A 596 64.08 19.28 -181.30
CA LYS A 596 65.10 19.54 -180.25
C LYS A 596 66.54 19.10 -180.60
N LYS A 597 66.81 18.67 -181.84
CA LYS A 597 68.11 18.13 -182.27
C LYS A 597 68.92 19.03 -183.22
N GLN A 598 68.32 20.11 -183.75
CA GLN A 598 68.94 20.96 -184.76
C GLN A 598 69.68 22.19 -184.16
N LEU A 599 69.11 22.81 -183.13
CA LEU A 599 69.51 24.15 -182.69
C LEU A 599 70.87 24.18 -181.96
N GLN A 600 71.12 23.22 -181.07
CA GLN A 600 72.31 23.14 -180.21
C GLN A 600 73.65 22.88 -180.94
N LYS A 601 73.66 22.84 -182.28
CA LYS A 601 74.87 22.57 -183.08
C LYS A 601 75.35 23.73 -183.94
N LEU A 602 74.67 24.87 -183.89
CA LEU A 602 75.07 26.11 -184.57
C LEU A 602 75.98 26.97 -183.67
N GLU A 603 75.54 27.28 -182.46
CA GLU A 603 76.24 28.17 -181.51
C GLU A 603 77.69 27.70 -181.22
N SER A 604 77.89 26.40 -180.96
CA SER A 604 79.22 25.81 -180.70
C SER A 604 80.19 25.86 -181.88
N ARG A 605 79.76 26.23 -183.10
CA ARG A 605 80.58 26.20 -184.32
C ARG A 605 81.07 27.56 -184.78
N GLU A 606 80.55 28.63 -184.21
CA GLU A 606 80.93 30.02 -184.50
C GLU A 606 82.28 30.38 -183.82
N GLU A 607 82.42 30.03 -182.54
CA GLU A 607 83.56 30.46 -181.70
C GLU A 607 84.91 29.86 -182.15
N GLN A 608 84.93 28.63 -182.68
CA GLN A 608 86.16 27.98 -183.17
C GLN A 608 86.61 28.44 -184.57
N ALA A 609 85.71 29.04 -185.37
CA ALA A 609 86.03 29.44 -186.75
C ALA A 609 86.89 30.72 -186.80
N ASN A 610 86.63 31.68 -185.90
CA ASN A 610 87.37 32.95 -185.85
C ASN A 610 88.87 32.76 -185.54
N THR A 611 89.25 31.70 -184.82
CA THR A 611 90.66 31.37 -184.53
C THR A 611 91.46 31.01 -185.78
N HIS A 612 90.80 30.63 -186.89
CA HIS A 612 91.47 30.23 -188.14
C HIS A 612 91.76 31.37 -189.13
N LEU A 613 91.26 32.58 -188.88
CA LEU A 613 91.47 33.78 -189.70
C LEU A 613 92.96 34.08 -189.98
N SER A 614 93.85 33.66 -189.06
CA SER A 614 95.29 33.98 -189.09
C SER A 614 96.14 33.05 -189.97
N LYS A 615 95.68 31.84 -190.32
CA LYS A 615 96.55 30.83 -190.98
C LYS A 615 96.43 30.72 -192.50
N CYS A 616 95.24 30.91 -193.11
CA CYS A 616 95.10 30.81 -194.57
C CYS A 616 95.52 32.08 -195.34
N ARG A 617 95.86 33.17 -194.63
CA ARG A 617 96.51 34.39 -195.17
C ARG A 617 97.95 34.17 -195.69
N LYS A 618 98.31 32.93 -196.02
CA LYS A 618 99.71 32.48 -196.14
C LYS A 618 99.97 31.31 -197.11
N VAL A 619 98.96 30.79 -197.82
CA VAL A 619 99.10 29.55 -198.63
C VAL A 619 98.53 29.65 -200.04
N GLN A 620 97.54 30.51 -200.33
CA GLN A 620 96.96 30.57 -201.70
C GLN A 620 97.39 31.79 -202.54
N ASN A 621 98.39 32.54 -202.07
CA ASN A 621 99.32 33.23 -202.99
C ASN A 621 100.10 32.22 -203.88
N GLU A 622 100.05 30.91 -203.56
CA GLU A 622 100.73 29.83 -204.29
C GLU A 622 99.82 29.15 -205.35
N LEU A 623 98.59 29.64 -205.56
CA LEU A 623 97.72 29.27 -206.70
C LEU A 623 97.44 30.45 -207.65
N GLU A 624 98.18 31.55 -207.49
CA GLU A 624 98.25 32.63 -208.49
C GLU A 624 99.30 32.33 -209.59
N GLU A 625 100.15 31.30 -209.38
CA GLU A 625 101.19 30.81 -210.31
C GLU A 625 100.83 29.47 -211.02
N ALA A 626 99.61 28.96 -210.80
CA ALA A 626 99.21 27.62 -211.21
C ALA A 626 97.68 27.51 -211.39
N GLU A 627 97.11 27.31 -212.58
CA GLU A 627 97.64 27.15 -213.93
C GLU A 627 96.52 27.66 -214.88
N GLU A 628 96.64 28.66 -215.77
CA GLU A 628 97.73 29.24 -216.60
C GLU A 628 98.37 28.25 -217.57
N ARG A 629 98.70 27.04 -217.13
CA ARG A 629 99.14 25.93 -217.98
C ARG A 629 97.96 25.15 -218.61
N ALA A 630 96.76 25.29 -218.04
CA ALA A 630 95.51 24.76 -218.59
C ALA A 630 94.93 25.61 -219.74
N ASP A 631 95.36 26.86 -219.92
CA ASP A 631 94.89 27.75 -221.01
C ASP A 631 95.41 27.31 -222.41
N ILE A 632 96.33 26.35 -222.44
CA ILE A 632 96.93 25.77 -223.65
C ILE A 632 96.24 24.45 -224.05
N ALA A 633 95.81 23.67 -223.05
CA ALA A 633 95.26 22.32 -223.21
C ALA A 633 93.74 22.31 -222.94
N GLU A 634 92.84 22.18 -223.93
CA GLU A 634 93.08 21.79 -225.33
C GLU A 634 92.32 22.68 -226.34
N SER A 635 92.96 23.80 -226.69
CA SER A 635 92.72 24.61 -227.90
C SER A 635 92.67 23.79 -229.22
N GLN A 636 93.16 22.55 -229.17
CA GLN A 636 93.29 21.60 -230.28
C GLN A 636 92.18 20.53 -230.31
N VAL A 637 91.63 20.10 -229.16
CA VAL A 637 90.93 18.82 -229.01
C VAL A 637 89.51 19.04 -228.42
N ASN A 638 88.40 18.77 -229.10
CA ASN A 638 88.25 18.28 -230.48
C ASN A 638 87.43 19.21 -231.37
N LYS A 639 88.09 20.32 -231.70
CA LYS A 639 87.96 21.06 -232.98
C LYS A 639 87.81 20.13 -234.20
N MET A 640 88.39 18.93 -234.14
CA MET A 640 88.36 17.88 -235.16
C MET A 640 87.13 16.93 -235.10
N ARG A 641 86.15 17.16 -234.20
CA ARG A 641 84.83 16.47 -234.18
C ARG A 641 83.67 17.44 -233.87
N ALA A 642 83.72 18.68 -234.36
CA ALA A 642 83.24 19.07 -235.71
C ALA A 642 81.72 19.40 -235.83
N LYS A 643 81.33 20.58 -235.27
CA LYS A 643 80.46 21.66 -235.84
C LYS A 643 78.89 21.66 -235.69
N SER A 644 78.36 22.36 -234.64
CA SER A 644 76.97 22.91 -234.34
C SER A 644 76.94 23.70 -232.97
N ARG A 645 75.94 24.45 -232.38
CA ARG A 645 74.70 25.25 -232.70
C ARG A 645 74.14 26.08 -231.45
N ASP A 646 73.50 27.26 -231.66
CA ASP A 646 72.31 28.01 -231.05
C ASP A 646 71.88 27.94 -229.52
N SER A 647 71.05 28.78 -228.80
CA SER A 647 70.51 30.21 -228.68
C SER A 647 69.53 30.33 -227.42
N GLY A 648 68.88 31.37 -226.80
CA GLY A 648 68.86 32.89 -226.64
C GLY A 648 67.40 33.49 -226.39
N LYS A 649 66.96 34.56 -225.64
CA LYS A 649 67.35 35.46 -224.46
C LYS A 649 66.15 36.42 -223.99
N GLY A 650 66.09 37.08 -222.78
CA GLY A 650 64.96 37.96 -222.24
C GLY A 650 65.23 39.33 -221.47
N LYS A 651 64.22 40.07 -220.87
CA LYS A 651 64.29 41.53 -220.38
C LYS A 651 63.11 42.13 -219.45
N GLU A 652 63.38 43.16 -218.58
CA GLU A 652 62.59 44.41 -218.14
C GLU A 652 61.57 44.56 -216.94
N ALA A 653 61.11 45.81 -216.63
CA ALA A 653 60.06 46.25 -215.66
C ALA A 653 60.12 47.76 -215.26
N ALA A 654 59.20 48.63 -215.74
CA ALA A 654 59.27 50.10 -215.70
C ALA A 654 58.55 50.79 -214.51
N GLU A 655 57.27 50.47 -214.29
CA GLU A 655 56.34 51.05 -213.28
C GLU A 655 55.20 50.04 -213.03
#